data_AF-A0A7K8K589-F1
#
_entry.id   AF-A0A7K8K589-F1
#
_cell.length_a   1.000
_cell.length_b   1.000
_cell.length_c   1.000
_cell.angle_alpha   90.00
_cell.angle_beta   90.00
_cell.angle_gamma   90.00
#
_symmetry.space_group_name_H-M   'P 1'
#
loop_
_entity.id
_entity.type
_entity.pdbx_description
1 polymer ?
#
loop_
_entity_poly.entity_id
_entity_poly.type
_entity_poly.pdbx_seq_one_letter_code
_entity_poly.pdbx_strand_id
1 'polypeptide(L)'
;MTLQEMVNRAASLYPDRKAVWFDECNDKPPTSYTYAMVVKLAMELTAFLQKHCGQQGKCEIGLYCYPGINLPSWILGILQVPAAYSPVDPDEPPMLSTYFMKKSNLQYILVENDKINKFCMSHVGWFYHSSSTIEHIGLTLFQMSSSNADLNSNVDDVKSKYEPFKAVNNSQPAYTTHPDQTEVKTSEGGYMDIGQKYSLAYVLHTSGTTGIPKIVRVPHKCIVPNIQHLKSIFEITQDDILFLASPLTFDPSVVELFLALTSGASILVVPNTIKMMPVELSAALFHHHHVTVLQATPTLLRRFGAHIIKSTVLSANTSLRILALGGEAFPVLNLLKSWKHEENKTSIFNLYGITEVSSWATCYKIPEEVFGADFRTDFPIPLGSLLLGTKVEVRDTNGSAVLEGEGQVFIGGEERICFLDDEVTVPLGMMRETGDFVRVQHAKLFFLGRKDNQIKRHGKRFNIECLQQAAEDLCQVEACAVTWYEQEKLILFVVPKDDFEERETLKELQKRLPAHAVPDELILIKALPFTSHGKVDISELNKIYQNHLNSRRRDSKLIGAEELWERLQYLWKSVLGLLDDSPGISKDAVFLYSGGDSLKALRFYDEIEMLIGKAVPGLLEVILSRSIEEVYRHTLKILFPEEDQLMNYDNVVKRKLSGNSGEDFHGKYLKLKSERDLEFASGLISFIALSRGNHFFSINFTKSFMQPNNTVELLQQPSFLHLMTPSVMKNHAQGHEMENRIFGVMNKANKTDCCSVQQIHAECSHVTTAELALCIRWKSNTRKCVDASPLVVIPSKEEVSASVYVGSHSHAVQAIDLNLGEIKWEKNLGDRIESSACISKCGNFIVVGCYDGLVYVLQSSGGEIHWTFVTEDTVKSSAVVDPSSGLVYIGSHDQHVYALDIYKKACIWKLHCKGGAVFSSPCLSSFPHQLYVATLGGLLLAVNPVMGNKIWKSFLGKPLFSSPHCNEKYVCVGCVDGNLYCYAHSGEKVWQFSTNGPVFSSPCISSLTKQEIYFGSHDCFIYCCNMEGNLLWKFEATSSVYGTPFVFQSDDLKNKILLAAVSTDGKVWILNAKTGTAEGVDKLPGEVFSSPIVWGTKLVVGCRNDYVYCLDLYLTGK
;
A
#
# COMPACT_ATOMS: atom_id res chain seq x y z
N MET A 1 -34.08 -0.68 23.45
CA MET A 1 -34.71 0.09 22.36
C MET A 1 -33.76 0.11 21.18
N THR A 2 -34.22 -0.28 20.00
CA THR A 2 -33.42 -0.33 18.76
C THR A 2 -33.83 0.78 17.77
N LEU A 3 -33.13 0.91 16.65
CA LEU A 3 -33.41 1.97 15.67
C LEU A 3 -34.74 1.73 14.94
N GLN A 4 -34.97 0.49 14.53
CA GLN A 4 -36.20 0.02 13.90
C GLN A 4 -37.42 0.17 14.83
N GLU A 5 -37.27 -0.07 16.14
CA GLU A 5 -38.33 0.23 17.12
C GLU A 5 -38.65 1.73 17.19
N MET A 6 -37.63 2.59 17.16
CA MET A 6 -37.84 4.05 17.17
C MET A 6 -38.48 4.55 15.87
N VAL A 7 -38.10 4.01 14.70
CA VAL A 7 -38.72 4.36 13.40
C VAL A 7 -40.16 3.85 13.34
N ASN A 8 -40.44 2.62 13.76
CA ASN A 8 -41.81 2.08 13.79
C ASN A 8 -42.71 2.86 14.76
N ARG A 9 -42.17 3.38 15.87
CA ARG A 9 -42.89 4.30 16.76
C ARG A 9 -43.15 5.68 16.14
N ALA A 10 -42.25 6.20 15.32
CA ALA A 10 -42.51 7.44 14.57
C ALA A 10 -43.55 7.22 13.46
N ALA A 11 -43.46 6.08 12.76
CA ALA A 11 -44.37 5.71 11.69
C ALA A 11 -45.82 5.47 12.17
N SER A 12 -46.02 4.95 13.38
CA SER A 12 -47.37 4.79 13.96
C SER A 12 -48.01 6.11 14.40
N LEU A 13 -47.20 7.15 14.67
CA LEU A 13 -47.66 8.51 14.97
C LEU A 13 -47.89 9.35 13.70
N TYR A 14 -47.11 9.11 12.65
CA TYR A 14 -47.07 9.95 11.45
C TYR A 14 -47.17 9.17 10.12
N PRO A 15 -48.12 8.21 9.97
CA PRO A 15 -48.13 7.25 8.86
C PRO A 15 -48.19 7.91 7.47
N ASP A 16 -48.92 9.02 7.34
CA ASP A 16 -49.15 9.73 6.07
C ASP A 16 -48.11 10.82 5.78
N ARG A 17 -47.25 11.18 6.76
CA ARG A 17 -46.18 12.16 6.52
C ARG A 17 -45.13 11.55 5.58
N LYS A 18 -44.50 12.42 4.77
CA LYS A 18 -43.40 12.04 3.88
C LYS A 18 -42.17 11.71 4.72
N ALA A 19 -41.70 10.47 4.62
CA ALA A 19 -40.52 10.00 5.32
C ALA A 19 -39.24 10.24 4.51
N VAL A 20 -39.31 10.09 3.18
CA VAL A 20 -38.18 10.25 2.27
C VAL A 20 -38.59 10.92 0.96
N TRP A 21 -37.72 11.81 0.48
CA TRP A 21 -37.73 12.40 -0.85
C TRP A 21 -36.50 11.95 -1.64
N PHE A 22 -36.68 11.67 -2.93
CA PHE A 22 -35.61 11.45 -3.89
C PHE A 22 -35.78 12.38 -5.08
N ASP A 23 -34.75 13.19 -5.35
CA ASP A 23 -34.76 14.18 -6.42
C ASP A 23 -33.55 13.98 -7.35
N GLU A 24 -33.80 13.63 -8.61
CA GLU A 24 -32.78 13.47 -9.65
C GLU A 24 -32.23 14.82 -10.17
N CYS A 25 -32.88 15.94 -9.82
CA CYS A 25 -32.55 17.30 -10.26
C CYS A 25 -32.47 17.45 -11.79
N ASN A 26 -33.41 16.82 -12.50
CA ASN A 26 -33.47 16.73 -13.97
C ASN A 26 -34.83 17.15 -14.56
N ASP A 27 -35.42 18.20 -14.00
CA ASP A 27 -36.74 18.77 -14.33
C ASP A 27 -37.96 17.84 -14.13
N LYS A 28 -37.76 16.59 -13.69
CA LYS A 28 -38.84 15.71 -13.25
C LYS A 28 -39.29 16.04 -11.82
N PRO A 29 -40.56 15.79 -11.46
CA PRO A 29 -41.01 15.95 -10.08
C PRO A 29 -40.30 14.94 -9.15
N PRO A 30 -39.92 15.33 -7.93
CA PRO A 30 -39.26 14.45 -6.98
C PRO A 30 -40.18 13.33 -6.51
N THR A 31 -39.63 12.13 -6.35
CA THR A 31 -40.36 10.97 -5.83
C THR A 31 -40.37 11.01 -4.30
N SER A 32 -41.46 10.57 -3.65
CA SER A 32 -41.52 10.50 -2.19
C SER A 32 -42.39 9.39 -1.63
N TYR A 33 -41.92 8.78 -0.54
CA TYR A 33 -42.66 7.76 0.22
C TYR A 33 -43.12 8.32 1.57
N THR A 34 -44.30 7.88 1.99
CA THR A 34 -44.80 8.12 3.35
C THR A 34 -44.18 7.14 4.33
N TYR A 35 -44.26 7.43 5.63
CA TYR A 35 -43.86 6.50 6.68
C TYR A 35 -44.53 5.13 6.55
N ALA A 36 -45.83 5.10 6.26
CA ALA A 36 -46.57 3.85 6.03
C ALA A 36 -45.99 3.05 4.85
N MET A 37 -45.59 3.71 3.76
CA MET A 37 -44.98 3.04 2.61
C MET A 37 -43.57 2.51 2.93
N VAL A 38 -42.74 3.29 3.65
CA VAL A 38 -41.40 2.86 4.08
C VAL A 38 -41.47 1.63 4.99
N VAL A 39 -42.36 1.63 5.99
CA VAL A 39 -42.54 0.47 6.88
C VAL A 39 -43.11 -0.73 6.12
N LYS A 40 -44.05 -0.53 5.19
CA LYS A 40 -44.59 -1.61 4.35
C LYS A 40 -43.50 -2.29 3.53
N LEU A 41 -42.71 -1.52 2.77
CA LEU A 41 -41.60 -2.07 1.97
C LEU A 41 -40.53 -2.73 2.85
N ALA A 42 -40.24 -2.17 4.02
CA ALA A 42 -39.33 -2.79 4.99
C ALA A 42 -39.87 -4.15 5.48
N MET A 43 -41.16 -4.26 5.80
CA MET A 43 -41.79 -5.52 6.20
C MET A 43 -41.77 -6.58 5.08
N GLU A 44 -41.98 -6.18 3.82
CA GLU A 44 -41.88 -7.08 2.66
C GLU A 44 -40.45 -7.63 2.52
N LEU A 45 -39.42 -6.77 2.67
CA LEU A 45 -38.01 -7.22 2.69
C LEU A 45 -37.70 -8.10 3.91
N THR A 46 -38.21 -7.77 5.10
CA THR A 46 -38.02 -8.59 6.31
C THR A 46 -38.60 -9.99 6.13
N ALA A 47 -39.82 -10.13 5.59
CA ALA A 47 -40.43 -11.43 5.32
C ALA A 47 -39.62 -12.24 4.29
N PHE A 48 -39.05 -11.57 3.29
CA PHE A 48 -38.14 -12.17 2.33
C PHE A 48 -36.82 -12.64 2.97
N LEU A 49 -36.19 -11.82 3.82
CA LEU A 49 -34.94 -12.18 4.51
C LEU A 49 -35.16 -13.33 5.50
N GLN A 50 -36.27 -13.33 6.26
CA GLN A 50 -36.64 -14.43 7.16
C GLN A 50 -36.84 -15.78 6.45
N LYS A 51 -37.14 -15.76 5.14
CA LYS A 51 -37.30 -16.96 4.31
C LYS A 51 -35.99 -17.47 3.70
N HIS A 52 -35.03 -16.60 3.38
CA HIS A 52 -33.83 -16.96 2.62
C HIS A 52 -32.52 -16.90 3.42
N CYS A 53 -32.49 -16.20 4.57
CA CYS A 53 -31.33 -16.16 5.46
C CYS A 53 -31.46 -17.17 6.60
N GLY A 54 -30.37 -17.83 6.97
CA GLY A 54 -30.35 -18.81 8.06
C GLY A 54 -30.67 -18.20 9.43
N GLN A 55 -31.40 -18.94 10.27
CA GLN A 55 -31.80 -18.48 11.62
C GLN A 55 -30.70 -18.67 12.69
N GLN A 56 -29.53 -19.21 12.34
CA GLN A 56 -28.41 -19.43 13.25
C GLN A 56 -27.47 -18.21 13.31
N GLY A 57 -27.72 -17.31 14.27
CA GLY A 57 -26.73 -16.43 14.93
C GLY A 57 -25.85 -15.49 14.08
N LYS A 58 -25.91 -14.18 14.37
CA LYS A 58 -25.00 -13.12 13.86
C LYS A 58 -24.94 -13.04 12.32
N CYS A 59 -26.01 -12.54 11.72
CA CYS A 59 -26.02 -12.24 10.29
C CYS A 59 -25.55 -10.81 10.04
N GLU A 60 -24.43 -10.62 9.35
CA GLU A 60 -24.09 -9.33 8.73
C GLU A 60 -24.59 -9.37 7.28
N ILE A 61 -25.44 -8.42 6.89
CA ILE A 61 -26.03 -8.36 5.55
C ILE A 61 -25.44 -7.17 4.78
N GLY A 62 -24.72 -7.48 3.70
CA GLY A 62 -24.21 -6.49 2.77
C GLY A 62 -25.34 -5.76 2.04
N LEU A 63 -25.15 -4.47 1.74
CA LEU A 63 -26.06 -3.68 0.91
C LEU A 63 -25.28 -2.91 -0.16
N TYR A 64 -25.29 -3.41 -1.39
CA TYR A 64 -24.61 -2.84 -2.56
C TYR A 64 -25.62 -2.04 -3.40
N CYS A 65 -25.67 -0.72 -3.19
CA CYS A 65 -26.63 0.17 -3.83
C CYS A 65 -26.13 1.63 -3.85
N TYR A 66 -26.77 2.48 -4.66
CA TYR A 66 -26.67 3.93 -4.46
C TYR A 66 -27.77 4.45 -3.52
N PRO A 67 -27.56 5.61 -2.86
CA PRO A 67 -28.62 6.27 -2.11
C PRO A 67 -29.79 6.65 -3.03
N GLY A 68 -30.97 6.08 -2.77
CA GLY A 68 -32.19 6.31 -3.53
C GLY A 68 -33.45 6.21 -2.67
N ILE A 69 -34.63 6.34 -3.30
CA ILE A 69 -35.93 6.38 -2.61
C ILE A 69 -36.20 5.18 -1.70
N ASN A 70 -35.70 3.99 -2.07
CA ASN A 70 -35.91 2.75 -1.33
C ASN A 70 -34.94 2.55 -0.14
N LEU A 71 -33.87 3.33 -0.05
CA LEU A 71 -32.79 3.13 0.93
C LEU A 71 -33.30 3.05 2.40
N PRO A 72 -34.21 3.92 2.88
CA PRO A 72 -34.78 3.80 4.22
C PRO A 72 -35.47 2.46 4.47
N SER A 73 -36.24 1.98 3.48
CA SER A 73 -36.98 0.72 3.53
C SER A 73 -36.03 -0.48 3.54
N TRP A 74 -34.96 -0.43 2.75
CA TRP A 74 -33.95 -1.49 2.69
C TRP A 74 -33.20 -1.63 4.01
N ILE A 75 -32.68 -0.53 4.57
CA ILE A 75 -31.98 -0.54 5.86
C ILE A 75 -32.93 -0.98 6.99
N LEU A 76 -34.15 -0.45 7.03
CA LEU A 76 -35.14 -0.84 8.04
C LEU A 76 -35.51 -2.33 7.94
N GLY A 77 -35.67 -2.86 6.72
CA GLY A 77 -35.99 -4.26 6.48
C GLY A 77 -34.90 -5.23 6.95
N ILE A 78 -33.62 -4.85 6.82
CA ILE A 78 -32.47 -5.59 7.37
C ILE A 78 -32.48 -5.53 8.90
N LEU A 79 -32.65 -4.35 9.51
CA LEU A 79 -32.65 -4.18 10.97
C LEU A 79 -33.82 -4.88 11.68
N GLN A 80 -34.88 -5.25 10.96
CA GLN A 80 -36.01 -6.01 11.50
C GLN A 80 -35.77 -7.54 11.54
N VAL A 81 -34.69 -8.05 10.94
CA VAL A 81 -34.13 -9.37 11.28
C VAL A 81 -32.95 -9.21 12.27
N PRO A 82 -32.45 -10.28 12.92
CA PRO A 82 -31.30 -10.20 13.84
C PRO A 82 -29.96 -9.94 13.13
N ALA A 83 -29.87 -8.85 12.37
CA ALA A 83 -28.77 -8.51 11.49
C ALA A 83 -28.35 -7.04 11.57
N ALA A 84 -27.07 -6.80 11.32
CA ALA A 84 -26.55 -5.47 10.98
C ALA A 84 -26.50 -5.30 9.45
N TYR A 85 -26.74 -4.08 8.98
CA TYR A 85 -26.49 -3.75 7.58
C TYR A 85 -25.04 -3.28 7.39
N SER A 86 -24.46 -3.68 6.25
CA SER A 86 -23.06 -3.39 5.89
C SER A 86 -23.03 -2.74 4.51
N PRO A 87 -23.05 -1.40 4.41
CA PRO A 87 -23.13 -0.71 3.12
C PRO A 87 -21.83 -0.92 2.32
N VAL A 88 -21.99 -1.21 1.03
CA VAL A 88 -20.89 -1.38 0.07
C VAL A 88 -21.11 -0.39 -1.08
N ASP A 89 -20.20 0.56 -1.25
CA ASP A 89 -20.33 1.60 -2.28
C ASP A 89 -20.04 1.00 -3.68
N PRO A 90 -20.97 1.08 -4.65
CA PRO A 90 -20.73 0.55 -5.98
C PRO A 90 -19.58 1.22 -6.74
N ASP A 91 -19.14 2.43 -6.37
CA ASP A 91 -18.01 3.13 -6.99
C ASP A 91 -16.67 2.92 -6.26
N GLU A 92 -16.66 2.17 -5.17
CA GLU A 92 -15.43 1.80 -4.48
C GLU A 92 -14.57 0.84 -5.32
N PRO A 93 -13.22 0.97 -5.33
CA PRO A 93 -12.33 0.01 -5.97
C PRO A 93 -12.62 -1.43 -5.50
N PRO A 94 -12.87 -2.40 -6.42
CA PRO A 94 -13.36 -3.72 -6.05
C PRO A 94 -12.50 -4.49 -5.03
N MET A 95 -11.20 -4.18 -4.93
CA MET A 95 -10.32 -4.77 -3.92
C MET A 95 -10.69 -4.37 -2.48
N LEU A 96 -11.13 -3.13 -2.26
CA LEU A 96 -11.52 -2.62 -0.95
C LEU A 96 -12.89 -3.16 -0.53
N SER A 97 -13.88 -3.14 -1.42
CA SER A 97 -15.18 -3.79 -1.19
C SER A 97 -15.01 -5.29 -0.96
N THR A 98 -14.18 -5.98 -1.74
CA THR A 98 -13.82 -7.40 -1.54
C THR A 98 -13.18 -7.64 -0.16
N TYR A 99 -12.26 -6.77 0.26
CA TYR A 99 -11.61 -6.86 1.57
C TYR A 99 -12.61 -6.66 2.71
N PHE A 100 -13.46 -5.62 2.62
CA PHE A 100 -14.54 -5.35 3.55
C PHE A 100 -15.45 -6.56 3.70
N MET A 101 -15.96 -7.11 2.59
CA MET A 101 -16.81 -8.30 2.61
C MET A 101 -16.13 -9.54 3.21
N LYS A 102 -14.80 -9.73 3.00
CA LYS A 102 -14.02 -10.79 3.69
C LYS A 102 -13.96 -10.57 5.20
N LYS A 103 -13.51 -9.39 5.62
CA LYS A 103 -13.19 -9.11 7.02
C LYS A 103 -14.44 -8.92 7.89
N SER A 104 -15.56 -8.53 7.28
CA SER A 104 -16.91 -8.63 7.87
C SER A 104 -17.48 -10.05 7.90
N ASN A 105 -16.90 -11.03 7.17
CA ASN A 105 -17.44 -12.39 7.04
C ASN A 105 -18.91 -12.39 6.55
N LEU A 106 -19.21 -11.56 5.55
CA LEU A 106 -20.59 -11.44 5.02
C LEU A 106 -21.04 -12.77 4.40
N GLN A 107 -22.13 -13.33 4.92
CA GLN A 107 -22.76 -14.52 4.34
C GLN A 107 -23.76 -14.16 3.24
N TYR A 108 -24.33 -12.96 3.32
CA TYR A 108 -25.41 -12.48 2.47
C TYR A 108 -25.15 -11.05 2.03
N ILE A 109 -25.49 -10.74 0.78
CA ILE A 109 -25.45 -9.39 0.24
C ILE A 109 -26.66 -9.12 -0.65
N LEU A 110 -27.35 -8.02 -0.36
CA LEU A 110 -28.42 -7.47 -1.18
C LEU A 110 -27.79 -6.52 -2.19
N VAL A 111 -28.09 -6.75 -3.46
CA VAL A 111 -27.56 -5.98 -4.60
C VAL A 111 -28.74 -5.32 -5.30
N GLU A 112 -28.65 -4.00 -5.51
CA GLU A 112 -29.61 -3.24 -6.30
C GLU A 112 -29.69 -3.78 -7.75
N ASN A 113 -30.90 -4.01 -8.25
CA ASN A 113 -31.13 -4.85 -9.44
C ASN A 113 -30.40 -4.33 -10.70
N ASP A 114 -30.28 -3.02 -10.88
CA ASP A 114 -29.59 -2.44 -12.03
C ASP A 114 -28.04 -2.45 -11.88
N LYS A 115 -27.53 -2.77 -10.68
CA LYS A 115 -26.09 -2.89 -10.37
C LYS A 115 -25.57 -4.32 -10.42
N ILE A 116 -26.43 -5.34 -10.55
CA ILE A 116 -26.03 -6.77 -10.56
C ILE A 116 -24.88 -7.04 -11.54
N ASN A 117 -24.94 -6.49 -12.75
CA ASN A 117 -23.88 -6.67 -13.74
C ASN A 117 -22.53 -6.08 -13.26
N LYS A 118 -22.55 -4.85 -12.72
CA LYS A 118 -21.35 -4.18 -12.16
C LYS A 118 -20.77 -4.98 -10.99
N PHE A 119 -21.65 -5.43 -10.10
CA PHE A 119 -21.31 -6.24 -8.93
C PHE A 119 -20.64 -7.57 -9.32
N CYS A 120 -21.27 -8.35 -10.20
CA CYS A 120 -20.75 -9.63 -10.69
C CYS A 120 -19.42 -9.48 -11.44
N MET A 121 -19.26 -8.44 -12.27
CA MET A 121 -17.99 -8.16 -12.96
C MET A 121 -16.87 -7.73 -12.01
N SER A 122 -17.20 -7.03 -10.93
CA SER A 122 -16.23 -6.54 -9.94
C SER A 122 -15.76 -7.62 -8.97
N HIS A 123 -16.56 -8.67 -8.75
CA HIS A 123 -16.37 -9.67 -7.69
C HIS A 123 -16.40 -11.12 -8.21
N VAL A 124 -15.84 -11.36 -9.41
CA VAL A 124 -15.83 -12.66 -10.09
C VAL A 124 -15.25 -13.77 -9.18
N GLY A 125 -15.93 -14.92 -9.12
CA GLY A 125 -15.45 -16.13 -8.44
C GLY A 125 -15.90 -16.32 -6.99
N TRP A 126 -16.70 -15.41 -6.44
CA TRP A 126 -17.12 -15.43 -5.02
C TRP A 126 -18.51 -16.00 -4.73
N PHE A 127 -19.38 -16.09 -5.74
CA PHE A 127 -20.80 -16.41 -5.58
C PHE A 127 -21.13 -17.76 -6.22
N TYR A 128 -21.83 -18.61 -5.47
CA TYR A 128 -22.56 -19.73 -6.05
C TYR A 128 -23.89 -19.25 -6.66
N HIS A 129 -24.42 -19.97 -7.63
CA HIS A 129 -25.62 -19.56 -8.40
C HIS A 129 -26.97 -19.56 -7.64
N SER A 130 -26.96 -19.59 -6.30
CA SER A 130 -28.16 -19.37 -5.48
C SER A 130 -28.39 -17.87 -5.24
N SER A 131 -29.00 -17.22 -6.23
CA SER A 131 -29.55 -15.87 -6.09
C SER A 131 -31.07 -15.93 -5.89
N SER A 132 -31.64 -14.99 -5.14
CA SER A 132 -33.09 -14.86 -4.96
C SER A 132 -33.48 -13.40 -5.11
N THR A 133 -34.38 -13.12 -6.06
CA THR A 133 -34.77 -11.76 -6.41
C THR A 133 -36.09 -11.37 -5.75
N ILE A 134 -36.17 -10.13 -5.26
CA ILE A 134 -37.40 -9.49 -4.81
C ILE A 134 -37.70 -8.28 -5.71
N GLU A 135 -38.21 -8.57 -6.91
CA GLU A 135 -38.31 -7.61 -8.03
C GLU A 135 -39.04 -6.32 -7.66
N HIS A 136 -40.12 -6.40 -6.87
CA HIS A 136 -40.92 -5.24 -6.45
C HIS A 136 -40.22 -4.31 -5.43
N ILE A 137 -39.13 -4.76 -4.78
CA ILE A 137 -38.28 -3.96 -3.88
C ILE A 137 -36.99 -3.50 -4.59
N GLY A 138 -36.70 -4.05 -5.78
CA GLY A 138 -35.51 -3.67 -6.56
C GLY A 138 -34.20 -4.31 -6.10
N LEU A 139 -34.25 -5.41 -5.34
CA LEU A 139 -33.06 -6.09 -4.80
C LEU A 139 -32.97 -7.57 -5.23
N THR A 140 -31.74 -8.03 -5.43
CA THR A 140 -31.38 -9.45 -5.50
C THR A 140 -30.46 -9.82 -4.34
N LEU A 141 -30.82 -10.87 -3.62
CA LEU A 141 -30.00 -11.47 -2.57
C LEU A 141 -29.03 -12.47 -3.17
N PHE A 142 -27.74 -12.30 -2.91
CA PHE A 142 -26.68 -13.26 -3.18
C PHE A 142 -26.19 -13.88 -1.87
N GLN A 143 -25.96 -15.19 -1.89
CA GLN A 143 -25.29 -15.91 -0.82
C GLN A 143 -23.81 -16.10 -1.16
N MET A 144 -22.93 -15.73 -0.22
CA MET A 144 -21.49 -15.88 -0.36
C MET A 144 -21.06 -17.33 -0.11
N SER A 145 -20.06 -17.83 -0.85
CA SER A 145 -19.48 -19.13 -0.55
C SER A 145 -18.55 -19.04 0.66
N SER A 146 -18.84 -19.80 1.73
CA SER A 146 -17.93 -19.97 2.86
C SER A 146 -16.77 -20.91 2.50
N SER A 147 -15.89 -20.49 1.60
CA SER A 147 -14.66 -21.21 1.27
C SER A 147 -13.55 -21.01 2.32
N ASN A 148 -13.92 -21.10 3.60
CA ASN A 148 -13.03 -21.39 4.72
C ASN A 148 -13.18 -22.87 5.08
N ALA A 149 -12.89 -23.74 4.11
CA ALA A 149 -12.51 -25.10 4.39
C ALA A 149 -10.98 -25.12 4.47
N ASP A 150 -10.45 -24.85 5.67
CA ASP A 150 -9.06 -25.15 5.96
C ASP A 150 -8.78 -26.62 5.63
N LEU A 151 -7.74 -26.86 4.83
CA LEU A 151 -7.15 -28.19 4.66
C LEU A 151 -6.41 -28.59 5.94
N ASN A 152 -7.19 -28.87 7.00
CA ASN A 152 -6.72 -29.34 8.30
C ASN A 152 -7.79 -30.20 9.01
N SER A 153 -8.43 -31.13 8.28
CA SER A 153 -9.02 -32.31 8.90
C SER A 153 -7.91 -33.32 9.22
N ASN A 154 -7.18 -33.09 10.33
CA ASN A 154 -6.41 -34.10 11.10
C ASN A 154 -5.61 -33.44 12.24
N VAL A 155 -6.25 -33.17 13.38
CA VAL A 155 -5.59 -33.21 14.69
C VAL A 155 -6.53 -33.90 15.67
N ASP A 156 -6.02 -34.93 16.34
CA ASP A 156 -6.76 -35.75 17.28
C ASP A 156 -7.17 -35.03 18.58
N ASP A 157 -8.24 -35.56 19.16
CA ASP A 157 -8.69 -35.51 20.55
C ASP A 157 -7.67 -34.95 21.58
N VAL A 158 -7.96 -33.76 22.14
CA VAL A 158 -7.59 -33.44 23.54
C VAL A 158 -8.85 -33.03 24.30
N LYS A 159 -9.36 -33.98 25.09
CA LYS A 159 -10.53 -33.81 25.97
C LYS A 159 -10.31 -32.67 26.97
N SER A 160 -11.15 -31.63 26.91
CA SER A 160 -11.49 -30.80 28.07
C SER A 160 -12.92 -31.11 28.51
N LYS A 161 -13.09 -31.44 29.80
CA LYS A 161 -14.36 -31.89 30.37
C LYS A 161 -15.33 -30.72 30.53
N TYR A 162 -16.55 -30.85 30.03
CA TYR A 162 -17.76 -30.36 30.70
C TYR A 162 -18.95 -31.26 30.33
N GLU A 163 -19.72 -31.70 31.33
CA GLU A 163 -20.83 -32.65 31.13
C GLU A 163 -22.10 -31.95 30.62
N PRO A 164 -22.86 -32.56 29.68
CA PRO A 164 -24.12 -32.01 29.22
C PRO A 164 -25.28 -32.39 30.16
N PHE A 165 -25.91 -31.38 30.78
CA PHE A 165 -27.20 -31.58 31.45
C PHE A 165 -28.29 -31.93 30.41
N LYS A 166 -28.91 -33.10 30.57
CA LYS A 166 -30.09 -33.50 29.78
C LYS A 166 -31.30 -32.64 30.18
N ALA A 167 -31.92 -31.99 29.21
CA ALA A 167 -33.30 -31.52 29.30
C ALA A 167 -34.17 -32.34 28.34
N VAL A 168 -35.29 -32.86 28.86
CA VAL A 168 -36.20 -33.77 28.14
C VAL A 168 -37.30 -32.98 27.44
N ASN A 169 -37.59 -33.33 26.18
CA ASN A 169 -38.73 -32.80 25.44
C ASN A 169 -40.06 -33.17 26.11
N ASN A 170 -41.00 -32.22 26.22
CA ASN A 170 -42.43 -32.51 26.27
C ASN A 170 -43.29 -31.39 25.65
N SER A 171 -43.87 -31.71 24.49
CA SER A 171 -45.21 -31.35 23.99
C SER A 171 -45.92 -30.02 24.40
N GLN A 172 -46.02 -29.11 23.41
CA GLN A 172 -47.27 -28.49 22.90
C GLN A 172 -48.09 -27.47 23.79
N PRO A 173 -49.01 -26.67 23.19
CA PRO A 173 -49.03 -25.21 23.45
C PRO A 173 -50.29 -24.65 24.13
N ALA A 174 -50.21 -23.42 24.64
CA ALA A 174 -51.36 -22.58 25.01
C ALA A 174 -51.05 -21.07 24.89
N TYR A 175 -52.11 -20.26 24.79
CA TYR A 175 -52.08 -18.81 24.49
C TYR A 175 -52.07 -17.89 25.73
N THR A 176 -51.83 -16.60 25.46
CA THR A 176 -52.37 -15.38 26.11
C THR A 176 -51.66 -14.63 27.26
N THR A 177 -51.62 -13.30 27.07
CA THR A 177 -51.65 -12.15 28.01
C THR A 177 -50.42 -11.68 28.81
N HIS A 178 -49.83 -10.59 28.28
CA HIS A 178 -49.38 -9.35 28.96
C HIS A 178 -48.15 -9.34 29.90
N PRO A 179 -47.50 -8.17 30.09
CA PRO A 179 -46.08 -8.10 30.35
C PRO A 179 -45.77 -7.86 31.83
N ASP A 180 -44.81 -8.62 32.36
CA ASP A 180 -44.26 -8.34 33.68
C ASP A 180 -42.78 -7.96 33.63
N GLN A 181 -42.42 -7.05 34.52
CA GLN A 181 -41.11 -6.39 34.55
C GLN A 181 -40.04 -7.41 34.97
N THR A 182 -39.14 -7.78 34.06
CA THR A 182 -37.98 -8.60 34.42
C THR A 182 -36.80 -7.69 34.76
N GLU A 183 -36.47 -7.60 36.04
CA GLU A 183 -35.26 -6.94 36.52
C GLU A 183 -34.02 -7.46 35.77
N VAL A 184 -33.16 -6.55 35.33
CA VAL A 184 -31.90 -6.89 34.68
C VAL A 184 -30.94 -7.43 35.74
N LYS A 185 -30.87 -8.76 35.87
CA LYS A 185 -29.70 -9.39 36.49
C LYS A 185 -28.49 -9.11 35.61
N THR A 186 -27.65 -8.18 36.07
CA THR A 186 -26.30 -7.95 35.55
C THR A 186 -25.52 -9.26 35.57
N SER A 187 -24.95 -9.64 34.43
CA SER A 187 -24.04 -10.79 34.33
C SER A 187 -22.81 -10.58 35.21
N GLU A 188 -22.43 -11.59 36.01
CA GLU A 188 -21.29 -11.55 36.96
C GLU A 188 -19.91 -11.63 36.28
N GLY A 189 -19.73 -10.91 35.16
CA GLY A 189 -18.46 -10.74 34.47
C GLY A 189 -18.41 -9.37 33.79
N GLY A 190 -17.37 -8.57 34.07
CA GLY A 190 -17.25 -7.16 33.67
C GLY A 190 -16.91 -6.91 32.19
N TYR A 191 -17.49 -7.69 31.27
CA TYR A 191 -17.20 -7.68 29.84
C TYR A 191 -18.49 -7.62 29.01
N MET A 192 -18.48 -6.90 27.89
CA MET A 192 -19.49 -7.05 26.84
C MET A 192 -19.09 -8.16 25.86
N ASP A 193 -20.01 -9.09 25.60
CA ASP A 193 -19.91 -10.15 24.59
C ASP A 193 -20.83 -9.83 23.41
N ILE A 194 -20.29 -9.82 22.19
CA ILE A 194 -21.03 -9.62 20.94
C ILE A 194 -22.07 -10.74 20.66
N GLY A 195 -22.03 -11.84 21.44
CA GLY A 195 -22.97 -12.98 21.40
C GLY A 195 -24.20 -12.89 22.30
N GLN A 196 -24.25 -12.03 23.34
CA GLN A 196 -25.40 -11.98 24.24
C GLN A 196 -26.45 -10.93 23.83
N LYS A 197 -27.68 -11.42 23.55
CA LYS A 197 -28.95 -10.66 23.46
C LYS A 197 -28.88 -9.26 22.79
N TYR A 198 -28.87 -9.24 21.45
CA TYR A 198 -29.30 -8.11 20.61
C TYR A 198 -28.55 -6.76 20.81
N SER A 199 -28.04 -6.06 19.82
CA SER A 199 -28.22 -6.13 18.37
C SER A 199 -27.08 -5.27 17.80
N LEU A 200 -26.35 -5.75 16.79
CA LEU A 200 -25.54 -4.86 15.98
C LEU A 200 -26.49 -4.04 15.09
N ALA A 201 -26.19 -2.75 14.89
CA ALA A 201 -26.94 -1.86 14.02
C ALA A 201 -26.32 -1.83 12.62
N TYR A 202 -25.02 -1.58 12.56
CA TYR A 202 -24.30 -1.46 11.30
C TYR A 202 -22.84 -1.90 11.44
N VAL A 203 -22.22 -2.19 10.31
CA VAL A 203 -20.79 -2.47 10.19
C VAL A 203 -20.21 -1.59 9.09
N LEU A 204 -19.10 -0.91 9.39
CA LEU A 204 -18.37 -0.06 8.45
C LEU A 204 -16.89 -0.45 8.46
N HIS A 205 -16.15 0.08 7.49
CA HIS A 205 -14.69 0.14 7.57
C HIS A 205 -14.22 1.59 7.73
N THR A 206 -13.11 1.80 8.43
CA THR A 206 -12.39 3.08 8.43
C THR A 206 -11.10 2.93 7.62
N SER A 207 -10.56 3.99 7.02
CA SER A 207 -9.37 3.88 6.15
C SER A 207 -8.06 3.50 6.87
N GLY A 208 -8.04 3.53 8.21
CA GLY A 208 -6.90 3.18 9.06
C GLY A 208 -5.71 4.16 8.96
N THR A 209 -5.20 4.64 10.09
CA THR A 209 -3.97 5.48 10.12
C THR A 209 -2.71 4.71 9.71
N THR A 210 -2.80 3.37 9.68
CA THR A 210 -1.77 2.43 9.19
C THR A 210 -1.93 2.06 7.71
N GLY A 211 -2.99 2.53 7.04
CA GLY A 211 -3.31 2.19 5.65
C GLY A 211 -4.02 0.85 5.42
N ILE A 212 -4.24 0.06 6.48
CA ILE A 212 -5.12 -1.13 6.45
C ILE A 212 -6.49 -0.70 6.98
N PRO A 213 -7.59 -0.88 6.22
CA PRO A 213 -8.91 -0.53 6.72
C PRO A 213 -9.34 -1.38 7.91
N LYS A 214 -9.79 -0.76 9.01
CA LYS A 214 -10.31 -1.48 10.18
C LYS A 214 -11.81 -1.71 10.05
N ILE A 215 -12.31 -2.86 10.45
CA ILE A 215 -13.75 -3.11 10.56
C ILE A 215 -14.26 -2.60 11.91
N VAL A 216 -15.37 -1.86 11.88
CA VAL A 216 -16.06 -1.37 13.08
C VAL A 216 -17.48 -1.89 13.10
N ARG A 217 -17.77 -2.76 14.06
CA ARG A 217 -19.12 -3.30 14.33
C ARG A 217 -19.76 -2.50 15.45
N VAL A 218 -20.91 -1.88 15.15
CA VAL A 218 -21.54 -0.92 16.05
C VAL A 218 -22.84 -1.47 16.64
N PRO A 219 -22.93 -1.69 17.97
CA PRO A 219 -24.17 -2.03 18.64
C PRO A 219 -25.22 -0.92 18.60
N HIS A 220 -26.51 -1.29 18.60
CA HIS A 220 -27.61 -0.32 18.81
C HIS A 220 -27.43 0.48 20.10
N LYS A 221 -26.91 -0.14 21.17
CA LYS A 221 -26.57 0.54 22.44
C LYS A 221 -25.60 1.72 22.28
N CYS A 222 -24.76 1.73 21.23
CA CYS A 222 -23.80 2.82 21.00
C CYS A 222 -24.41 4.00 20.23
N ILE A 223 -25.19 3.72 19.18
CA ILE A 223 -25.72 4.75 18.27
C ILE A 223 -27.07 5.33 18.74
N VAL A 224 -27.92 4.56 19.43
CA VAL A 224 -29.23 5.04 19.89
C VAL A 224 -29.13 6.24 20.85
N PRO A 225 -28.26 6.24 21.89
CA PRO A 225 -28.09 7.41 22.77
C PRO A 225 -27.60 8.65 22.03
N ASN A 226 -26.75 8.48 21.01
CA ASN A 226 -26.25 9.55 20.16
C ASN A 226 -27.41 10.24 19.40
N ILE A 227 -28.23 9.46 18.68
CA ILE A 227 -29.39 9.98 17.93
C ILE A 227 -30.42 10.62 18.87
N GLN A 228 -30.72 9.99 20.02
CA GLN A 228 -31.66 10.54 20.99
C GLN A 228 -31.19 11.88 21.57
N HIS A 229 -29.89 12.02 21.88
CA HIS A 229 -29.35 13.25 22.43
C HIS A 229 -29.26 14.36 21.37
N LEU A 230 -28.82 14.05 20.15
CA LEU A 230 -28.80 15.02 19.04
C LEU A 230 -30.21 15.45 18.63
N LYS A 231 -31.20 14.55 18.67
CA LYS A 231 -32.63 14.90 18.52
C LYS A 231 -33.08 15.96 19.52
N SER A 232 -32.62 15.85 20.77
CA SER A 232 -32.92 16.83 21.82
C SER A 232 -32.14 18.14 21.66
N ILE A 233 -30.84 18.08 21.34
CA ILE A 233 -29.98 19.28 21.19
C ILE A 233 -30.39 20.12 19.96
N PHE A 234 -30.76 19.45 18.87
CA PHE A 234 -31.20 20.09 17.64
C PHE A 234 -32.72 20.28 17.58
N GLU A 235 -33.47 19.93 18.63
CA GLU A 235 -34.93 20.09 18.71
C GLU A 235 -35.64 19.60 17.43
N ILE A 236 -35.37 18.35 17.00
CA ILE A 236 -35.91 17.82 15.74
C ILE A 236 -37.39 17.46 15.90
N THR A 237 -38.20 18.00 14.99
CA THR A 237 -39.66 17.84 14.93
C THR A 237 -40.08 17.10 13.67
N GLN A 238 -41.36 16.76 13.54
CA GLN A 238 -41.90 16.17 12.32
C GLN A 238 -41.89 17.11 11.10
N ASP A 239 -41.80 18.42 11.31
CA ASP A 239 -41.84 19.45 10.26
C ASP A 239 -40.46 19.77 9.67
N ASP A 240 -39.45 19.00 10.05
CA ASP A 240 -38.09 19.12 9.54
C ASP A 240 -37.82 18.30 8.28
N ILE A 241 -36.86 18.80 7.50
CA ILE A 241 -36.30 18.10 6.34
C ILE A 241 -34.79 18.10 6.51
N LEU A 242 -34.23 16.91 6.73
CA LEU A 242 -32.80 16.66 6.81
C LEU A 242 -32.26 16.33 5.42
N PHE A 243 -31.01 16.67 5.14
CA PHE A 243 -30.31 16.20 3.95
C PHE A 243 -29.38 15.02 4.26
N LEU A 244 -29.46 13.95 3.46
CA LEU A 244 -28.50 12.85 3.49
C LEU A 244 -27.21 13.27 2.77
N ALA A 245 -26.44 14.14 3.40
CA ALA A 245 -25.17 14.65 2.87
C ALA A 245 -24.11 13.55 2.77
N SER A 246 -23.96 12.76 3.83
CA SER A 246 -22.85 11.83 4.01
C SER A 246 -22.95 10.59 3.11
N PRO A 247 -21.83 10.00 2.65
CA PRO A 247 -21.84 8.70 1.98
C PRO A 247 -22.23 7.58 2.96
N LEU A 248 -22.88 6.52 2.47
CA LEU A 248 -23.38 5.43 3.33
C LEU A 248 -22.27 4.65 4.04
N THR A 249 -21.06 4.65 3.48
CA THR A 249 -19.85 4.06 4.07
C THR A 249 -19.27 4.86 5.23
N PHE A 250 -19.87 6.01 5.59
CA PHE A 250 -19.50 6.84 6.74
C PHE A 250 -20.64 6.93 7.75
N ASP A 251 -20.31 6.81 9.04
CA ASP A 251 -21.29 6.76 10.12
C ASP A 251 -22.14 8.03 10.37
N PRO A 252 -21.77 9.25 9.95
CA PRO A 252 -22.68 10.39 10.03
C PRO A 252 -23.94 10.23 9.16
N SER A 253 -23.91 9.39 8.10
CA SER A 253 -25.12 9.05 7.32
C SER A 253 -26.16 8.29 8.14
N VAL A 254 -25.72 7.51 9.13
CA VAL A 254 -26.60 6.81 10.08
C VAL A 254 -27.29 7.82 10.99
N VAL A 255 -26.54 8.84 11.44
CA VAL A 255 -27.10 9.94 12.23
C VAL A 255 -28.14 10.71 11.38
N GLU A 256 -27.79 11.16 10.17
CA GLU A 256 -28.71 11.86 9.25
C GLU A 256 -30.02 11.08 9.03
N LEU A 257 -29.91 9.80 8.65
CA LEU A 257 -31.05 8.94 8.34
C LEU A 257 -31.97 8.73 9.54
N PHE A 258 -31.42 8.31 10.69
CA PHE A 258 -32.24 7.96 11.85
C PHE A 258 -32.66 9.16 12.69
N LEU A 259 -31.94 10.28 12.64
CA LEU A 259 -32.38 11.53 13.24
C LEU A 259 -33.66 12.05 12.57
N ALA A 260 -33.77 11.90 11.24
CA ALA A 260 -35.01 12.19 10.51
C ALA A 260 -36.09 11.15 10.85
N LEU A 261 -35.82 9.88 10.54
CA LEU A 261 -36.85 8.83 10.56
C LEU A 261 -37.44 8.60 11.96
N THR A 262 -36.66 8.75 13.04
CA THR A 262 -37.15 8.60 14.41
C THR A 262 -37.86 9.84 14.97
N SER A 263 -38.03 10.89 14.16
CA SER A 263 -38.62 12.17 14.57
C SER A 263 -39.95 12.52 13.89
N GLY A 264 -40.36 11.77 12.85
CA GLY A 264 -41.49 12.14 12.00
C GLY A 264 -41.12 13.08 10.84
N ALA A 265 -39.84 13.41 10.73
CA ALA A 265 -39.25 14.32 9.75
C ALA A 265 -39.01 13.61 8.40
N SER A 266 -38.75 14.39 7.36
CA SER A 266 -38.32 13.85 6.06
C SER A 266 -36.79 13.79 5.96
N ILE A 267 -36.28 12.78 5.24
CA ILE A 267 -34.90 12.76 4.71
C ILE A 267 -34.92 13.03 3.19
N LEU A 268 -34.11 13.99 2.73
CA LEU A 268 -33.90 14.26 1.31
C LEU A 268 -32.65 13.52 0.82
N VAL A 269 -32.79 12.80 -0.29
CA VAL A 269 -31.72 12.08 -0.99
C VAL A 269 -31.61 12.61 -2.42
N VAL A 270 -30.38 12.89 -2.86
CA VAL A 270 -30.07 13.27 -4.24
C VAL A 270 -28.91 12.40 -4.77
N PRO A 271 -28.80 12.18 -6.08
CA PRO A 271 -27.66 11.46 -6.67
C PRO A 271 -26.31 12.05 -6.29
N ASN A 272 -25.28 11.21 -6.16
CA ASN A 272 -23.91 11.65 -5.84
C ASN A 272 -23.36 12.67 -6.86
N THR A 273 -23.80 12.61 -8.13
CA THR A 273 -23.46 13.63 -9.15
C THR A 273 -23.94 15.03 -8.75
N ILE A 274 -25.17 15.16 -8.24
CA ILE A 274 -25.72 16.44 -7.75
C ILE A 274 -24.94 16.93 -6.53
N LYS A 275 -24.49 16.03 -5.63
CA LYS A 275 -23.61 16.40 -4.49
C LYS A 275 -22.25 17.02 -4.92
N MET A 276 -21.86 16.86 -6.18
CA MET A 276 -20.66 17.46 -6.77
C MET A 276 -20.93 18.81 -7.46
N MET A 277 -22.20 19.20 -7.62
CA MET A 277 -22.66 20.35 -8.40
C MET A 277 -23.27 21.42 -7.47
N PRO A 278 -22.51 22.45 -7.05
CA PRO A 278 -22.89 23.30 -5.91
C PRO A 278 -24.12 24.20 -6.16
N VAL A 279 -24.37 24.62 -7.40
CA VAL A 279 -25.53 25.46 -7.74
C VAL A 279 -26.81 24.64 -7.69
N GLU A 280 -26.77 23.47 -8.32
CA GLU A 280 -27.85 22.49 -8.42
C GLU A 280 -28.18 21.90 -7.05
N LEU A 281 -27.16 21.56 -6.26
CA LEU A 281 -27.33 21.16 -4.86
C LEU A 281 -27.96 22.27 -4.04
N SER A 282 -27.51 23.53 -4.17
CA SER A 282 -28.09 24.66 -3.44
C SER A 282 -29.56 24.88 -3.80
N ALA A 283 -29.92 24.76 -5.08
CA ALA A 283 -31.30 24.84 -5.54
C ALA A 283 -32.17 23.72 -4.96
N ALA A 284 -31.71 22.46 -5.04
CA ALA A 284 -32.41 21.33 -4.44
C ALA A 284 -32.64 21.54 -2.93
N LEU A 285 -31.58 21.87 -2.18
CA LEU A 285 -31.66 22.02 -0.72
C LEU A 285 -32.57 23.20 -0.29
N PHE A 286 -32.36 24.40 -0.83
CA PHE A 286 -32.93 25.63 -0.24
C PHE A 286 -34.08 26.24 -1.05
N HIS A 287 -34.19 25.93 -2.34
CA HIS A 287 -35.24 26.47 -3.21
C HIS A 287 -36.35 25.45 -3.53
N HIS A 288 -36.03 24.16 -3.67
CA HIS A 288 -37.02 23.12 -3.99
C HIS A 288 -37.58 22.44 -2.74
N HIS A 289 -36.71 22.03 -1.81
CA HIS A 289 -37.11 21.22 -0.65
C HIS A 289 -37.06 21.95 0.70
N HIS A 290 -36.53 23.18 0.75
CA HIS A 290 -36.44 23.99 1.97
C HIS A 290 -35.87 23.23 3.20
N VAL A 291 -34.73 22.55 3.00
CA VAL A 291 -33.99 21.79 4.03
C VAL A 291 -33.76 22.65 5.28
N THR A 292 -34.15 22.13 6.43
CA THR A 292 -34.08 22.82 7.72
C THR A 292 -32.85 22.42 8.52
N VAL A 293 -32.29 21.23 8.28
CA VAL A 293 -31.17 20.66 9.03
C VAL A 293 -30.13 20.08 8.08
N LEU A 294 -28.91 20.64 8.13
CA LEU A 294 -27.76 20.19 7.35
C LEU A 294 -26.64 19.75 8.30
N GLN A 295 -26.38 18.44 8.33
CA GLN A 295 -25.12 17.90 8.83
C GLN A 295 -24.15 17.80 7.65
N ALA A 296 -22.93 18.29 7.78
CA ALA A 296 -21.96 18.32 6.69
C ALA A 296 -20.51 18.32 7.19
N THR A 297 -19.55 18.02 6.31
CA THR A 297 -18.15 18.38 6.55
C THR A 297 -17.93 19.87 6.26
N PRO A 298 -17.00 20.54 6.95
CA PRO A 298 -16.48 21.86 6.58
C PRO A 298 -16.13 21.98 5.09
N THR A 299 -15.59 20.93 4.47
CA THR A 299 -15.26 20.92 3.03
C THR A 299 -16.49 20.84 2.12
N LEU A 300 -17.55 20.11 2.50
CA LEU A 300 -18.82 20.17 1.76
C LEU A 300 -19.48 21.55 1.85
N LEU A 301 -19.39 22.22 2.99
CA LEU A 301 -19.85 23.61 3.11
C LEU A 301 -19.05 24.54 2.19
N ARG A 302 -17.71 24.46 2.22
CA ARG A 302 -16.82 25.26 1.36
C ARG A 302 -17.08 25.06 -0.14
N ARG A 303 -17.55 23.88 -0.56
CA ARG A 303 -17.88 23.58 -1.98
C ARG A 303 -18.95 24.49 -2.58
N PHE A 304 -19.86 25.04 -1.77
CA PHE A 304 -20.83 26.03 -2.27
C PHE A 304 -20.15 27.34 -2.73
N GLY A 305 -18.95 27.66 -2.23
CA GLY A 305 -18.26 28.92 -2.50
C GLY A 305 -18.85 30.09 -1.71
N ALA A 306 -18.05 31.12 -1.44
CA ALA A 306 -18.45 32.19 -0.52
C ALA A 306 -19.72 32.93 -0.97
N HIS A 307 -19.95 33.05 -2.29
CA HIS A 307 -21.16 33.65 -2.84
C HIS A 307 -22.43 32.89 -2.44
N ILE A 308 -22.54 31.59 -2.77
CA ILE A 308 -23.76 30.79 -2.52
C ILE A 308 -23.99 30.63 -1.01
N ILE A 309 -22.93 30.54 -0.21
CA ILE A 309 -23.08 30.46 1.25
C ILE A 309 -23.75 31.74 1.78
N LYS A 310 -23.32 32.94 1.34
CA LYS A 310 -23.92 34.22 1.75
C LYS A 310 -25.31 34.44 1.16
N SER A 311 -25.48 34.20 -0.14
CA SER A 311 -26.72 34.50 -0.88
C SER A 311 -27.86 33.55 -0.55
N THR A 312 -27.52 32.31 -0.17
CA THR A 312 -28.50 31.23 -0.04
C THR A 312 -28.38 30.51 1.31
N VAL A 313 -27.28 29.78 1.55
CA VAL A 313 -27.16 28.82 2.68
C VAL A 313 -27.35 29.49 4.05
N LEU A 314 -26.63 30.59 4.29
CA LEU A 314 -26.63 31.39 5.52
C LEU A 314 -27.16 32.82 5.28
N SER A 315 -28.08 32.95 4.32
CA SER A 315 -28.81 34.19 4.03
C SER A 315 -29.85 34.52 5.11
N ALA A 316 -30.43 35.72 5.08
CA ALA A 316 -31.57 36.10 5.93
C ALA A 316 -32.81 35.20 5.72
N ASN A 317 -33.02 34.75 4.47
CA ASN A 317 -34.23 34.05 4.03
C ASN A 317 -34.03 32.53 3.87
N THR A 318 -32.95 31.97 4.41
CA THR A 318 -32.69 30.52 4.36
C THR A 318 -33.74 29.73 5.16
N SER A 319 -34.08 28.54 4.67
CA SER A 319 -34.86 27.55 5.45
C SER A 319 -34.03 26.90 6.56
N LEU A 320 -32.70 27.01 6.50
CA LEU A 320 -31.77 26.29 7.35
C LEU A 320 -31.78 26.82 8.79
N ARG A 321 -32.20 25.99 9.75
CA ARG A 321 -32.18 26.32 11.19
C ARG A 321 -31.01 25.68 11.93
N ILE A 322 -30.51 24.51 11.49
CA ILE A 322 -29.33 23.83 12.05
C ILE A 322 -28.29 23.62 10.96
N LEU A 323 -27.07 24.11 11.19
CA LEU A 323 -25.87 23.72 10.45
C LEU A 323 -24.89 23.01 11.40
N ALA A 324 -24.76 21.70 11.28
CA ALA A 324 -23.86 20.90 12.11
C ALA A 324 -22.64 20.47 11.30
N LEU A 325 -21.47 20.98 11.65
CA LEU A 325 -20.20 20.69 10.98
C LEU A 325 -19.38 19.69 11.79
N GLY A 326 -18.85 18.65 11.16
CA GLY A 326 -17.98 17.69 11.83
C GLY A 326 -17.16 16.83 10.88
N GLY A 327 -16.30 15.99 11.46
CA GLY A 327 -15.42 15.05 10.72
C GLY A 327 -14.14 15.67 10.14
N GLU A 328 -13.98 16.99 10.24
CA GLU A 328 -12.77 17.75 9.89
C GLU A 328 -12.59 18.88 10.91
N ALA A 329 -11.43 19.55 10.91
CA ALA A 329 -11.22 20.73 11.74
C ALA A 329 -12.26 21.82 11.45
N PHE A 330 -12.87 22.38 12.52
CA PHE A 330 -13.93 23.37 12.40
C PHE A 330 -13.41 24.69 11.77
N PRO A 331 -14.16 25.36 10.89
CA PRO A 331 -13.72 26.61 10.25
C PRO A 331 -13.43 27.73 11.26
N VAL A 332 -12.48 28.60 10.94
CA VAL A 332 -12.17 29.78 11.77
C VAL A 332 -13.37 30.72 11.85
N LEU A 333 -13.58 31.34 13.02
CA LEU A 333 -14.77 32.14 13.31
C LEU A 333 -14.93 33.35 12.38
N ASN A 334 -13.83 34.02 12.01
CA ASN A 334 -13.86 35.15 11.09
C ASN A 334 -14.40 34.75 9.71
N LEU A 335 -14.06 33.55 9.23
CA LEU A 335 -14.55 33.02 7.96
C LEU A 335 -16.06 32.77 8.01
N LEU A 336 -16.56 32.13 9.08
CA LEU A 336 -18.00 31.90 9.30
C LEU A 336 -18.77 33.21 9.46
N LYS A 337 -18.24 34.18 10.23
CA LYS A 337 -18.80 35.53 10.38
C LYS A 337 -18.84 36.29 9.05
N SER A 338 -17.89 36.04 8.15
CA SER A 338 -17.92 36.61 6.80
C SER A 338 -19.00 36.00 5.90
N TRP A 339 -19.48 34.78 6.21
CA TRP A 339 -20.46 34.03 5.42
C TRP A 339 -21.89 34.17 5.93
N LYS A 340 -22.09 34.30 7.24
CA LYS A 340 -23.41 34.39 7.89
C LYS A 340 -23.96 35.82 7.80
N HIS A 341 -25.13 35.98 7.20
CA HIS A 341 -25.83 37.27 7.15
C HIS A 341 -26.28 37.70 8.56
N GLU A 342 -26.34 38.99 8.86
CA GLU A 342 -26.67 39.49 10.22
C GLU A 342 -28.05 39.03 10.71
N GLU A 343 -29.05 39.00 9.82
CA GLU A 343 -30.40 38.52 10.13
C GLU A 343 -30.57 36.97 10.08
N ASN A 344 -29.52 36.22 9.75
CA ASN A 344 -29.60 34.76 9.63
C ASN A 344 -29.77 34.09 11.00
N LYS A 345 -30.78 33.22 11.12
CA LYS A 345 -31.13 32.54 12.38
C LYS A 345 -30.61 31.10 12.50
N THR A 346 -29.74 30.67 11.58
CA THR A 346 -29.16 29.31 11.58
C THR A 346 -28.24 29.15 12.78
N SER A 347 -28.56 28.21 13.69
CA SER A 347 -27.68 27.79 14.77
C SER A 347 -26.58 26.88 14.21
N ILE A 348 -25.32 27.25 14.43
CA ILE A 348 -24.16 26.49 13.97
C ILE A 348 -23.61 25.62 15.12
N PHE A 349 -23.24 24.38 14.81
CA PHE A 349 -22.69 23.42 15.77
C PHE A 349 -21.39 22.81 15.25
N ASN A 350 -20.44 22.61 16.16
CA ASN A 350 -19.24 21.79 15.96
C ASN A 350 -19.49 20.39 16.53
N LEU A 351 -19.30 19.35 15.72
CA LEU A 351 -19.43 17.95 16.09
C LEU A 351 -18.08 17.24 15.95
N TYR A 352 -17.68 16.51 16.99
CA TYR A 352 -16.43 15.77 17.02
C TYR A 352 -16.66 14.34 17.54
N GLY A 353 -15.98 13.36 16.94
CA GLY A 353 -16.08 11.94 17.27
C GLY A 353 -15.34 11.08 16.25
N ILE A 354 -15.27 9.77 16.50
CA ILE A 354 -14.61 8.78 15.62
C ILE A 354 -15.53 7.57 15.41
N THR A 355 -15.36 6.87 14.29
CA THR A 355 -16.21 5.71 13.97
C THR A 355 -16.05 4.59 14.98
N GLU A 356 -14.84 4.37 15.51
CA GLU A 356 -14.54 3.37 16.56
C GLU A 356 -15.29 3.55 17.89
N VAL A 357 -16.05 4.64 18.06
CA VAL A 357 -16.95 4.87 19.21
C VAL A 357 -18.39 5.19 18.80
N SER A 358 -18.78 4.90 17.55
CA SER A 358 -20.10 5.16 16.97
C SER A 358 -20.40 6.65 16.76
N SER A 359 -19.72 7.27 15.81
CA SER A 359 -19.92 8.66 15.38
C SER A 359 -19.67 9.66 16.50
N TRP A 360 -20.47 10.74 16.55
CA TRP A 360 -20.20 11.91 17.38
C TRP A 360 -20.02 11.59 18.88
N ALA A 361 -19.03 12.19 19.51
CA ALA A 361 -18.70 12.07 20.92
C ALA A 361 -18.99 13.35 21.70
N THR A 362 -18.79 14.51 21.07
CA THR A 362 -19.05 15.81 21.64
C THR A 362 -19.81 16.72 20.67
N CYS A 363 -20.53 17.70 21.22
CA CYS A 363 -21.26 18.70 20.47
C CYS A 363 -21.09 20.07 21.14
N TYR A 364 -20.74 21.08 20.35
CA TYR A 364 -20.66 22.48 20.78
C TYR A 364 -21.59 23.34 19.92
N LYS A 365 -22.52 24.07 20.55
CA LYS A 365 -23.26 25.14 19.89
C LYS A 365 -22.36 26.39 19.84
N ILE A 366 -22.15 26.96 18.65
CA ILE A 366 -21.48 28.25 18.52
C ILE A 366 -22.41 29.32 19.13
N PRO A 367 -21.94 30.15 20.09
CA PRO A 367 -22.74 31.22 20.66
C PRO A 367 -22.99 32.32 19.63
N GLU A 368 -24.21 32.87 19.59
CA GLU A 368 -24.61 33.83 18.55
C GLU A 368 -23.86 35.17 18.69
N GLU A 369 -23.44 35.50 19.91
CA GLU A 369 -22.66 36.69 20.26
C GLU A 369 -21.32 36.76 19.50
N VAL A 370 -20.78 35.62 19.08
CA VAL A 370 -19.52 35.51 18.33
C VAL A 370 -19.62 36.11 16.93
N PHE A 371 -20.83 36.18 16.37
CA PHE A 371 -21.08 36.81 15.06
C PHE A 371 -21.24 38.34 15.16
N GLY A 372 -21.44 38.89 16.37
CA GLY A 372 -21.55 40.33 16.60
C GLY A 372 -20.28 41.09 16.22
N ALA A 373 -20.43 42.30 15.67
CA ALA A 373 -19.34 43.09 15.10
C ALA A 373 -18.11 43.21 16.03
N ASP A 374 -18.34 43.56 17.30
CA ASP A 374 -17.30 43.84 18.30
C ASP A 374 -16.63 42.60 18.92
N PHE A 375 -17.12 41.39 18.65
CA PHE A 375 -16.57 40.18 19.25
C PHE A 375 -15.19 39.82 18.66
N ARG A 376 -14.16 39.75 19.52
CA ARG A 376 -12.81 39.32 19.14
C ARG A 376 -12.71 37.81 19.08
N THR A 377 -12.19 37.32 17.96
CA THR A 377 -12.14 35.91 17.54
C THR A 377 -10.81 35.22 17.88
N ASP A 378 -10.07 35.77 18.86
CA ASP A 378 -8.71 35.35 19.24
C ASP A 378 -8.63 33.94 19.88
N PHE A 379 -9.75 33.20 20.00
CA PHE A 379 -9.83 31.91 20.68
C PHE A 379 -10.30 30.77 19.75
N PRO A 380 -9.65 29.59 19.78
CA PRO A 380 -10.07 28.42 19.00
C PRO A 380 -11.43 27.89 19.47
N ILE A 381 -12.14 27.18 18.58
CA ILE A 381 -13.43 26.56 18.90
C ILE A 381 -13.23 25.29 19.74
N PRO A 382 -13.94 25.15 20.88
CA PRO A 382 -13.88 23.93 21.67
C PRO A 382 -14.68 22.79 21.02
N LEU A 383 -14.33 21.55 21.38
CA LEU A 383 -15.03 20.34 20.96
C LEU A 383 -16.43 20.19 21.59
N GLY A 384 -16.68 20.87 22.71
CA GLY A 384 -17.99 20.98 23.33
C GLY A 384 -18.30 19.98 24.44
N SER A 385 -19.59 19.83 24.72
CA SER A 385 -20.12 18.95 25.76
C SER A 385 -20.23 17.51 25.29
N LEU A 386 -20.07 16.56 26.21
CA LEU A 386 -20.17 15.12 25.90
C LEU A 386 -21.59 14.74 25.48
N LEU A 387 -21.72 13.86 24.49
CA LEU A 387 -23.00 13.25 24.13
C LEU A 387 -23.37 12.09 25.08
N LEU A 388 -24.67 11.80 25.21
CA LEU A 388 -25.20 10.80 26.13
C LEU A 388 -24.48 9.44 26.00
N GLY A 389 -24.07 8.88 27.14
CA GLY A 389 -23.32 7.61 27.21
C GLY A 389 -21.82 7.71 26.90
N THR A 390 -21.30 8.90 26.59
CA THR A 390 -19.89 9.11 26.24
C THR A 390 -19.05 9.50 27.46
N LYS A 391 -17.84 8.93 27.55
CA LYS A 391 -16.75 9.40 28.41
C LYS A 391 -15.59 9.86 27.52
N VAL A 392 -14.92 10.94 27.89
CA VAL A 392 -13.73 11.46 27.22
C VAL A 392 -12.65 11.70 28.26
N GLU A 393 -11.43 11.28 27.95
CA GLU A 393 -10.23 11.54 28.73
C GLU A 393 -9.17 12.16 27.83
N VAL A 394 -8.29 12.96 28.41
CA VAL A 394 -7.06 13.42 27.74
C VAL A 394 -5.89 12.87 28.52
N ARG A 395 -4.92 12.26 27.84
CA ARG A 395 -3.76 11.62 28.48
C ARG A 395 -2.44 12.13 27.89
N ASP A 396 -1.41 12.22 28.73
CA ASP A 396 -0.05 12.57 28.32
C ASP A 396 0.69 11.36 27.70
N THR A 397 1.96 11.55 27.32
CA THR A 397 2.80 10.47 26.79
C THR A 397 3.11 9.35 27.78
N ASN A 398 2.85 9.56 29.07
CA ASN A 398 3.02 8.57 30.14
C ASN A 398 1.69 7.86 30.49
N GLY A 399 0.59 8.21 29.80
CA GLY A 399 -0.75 7.69 30.06
C GLY A 399 -1.49 8.37 31.23
N SER A 400 -0.92 9.43 31.81
CA SER A 400 -1.50 10.18 32.93
C SER A 400 -2.55 11.18 32.45
N ALA A 401 -3.63 11.38 33.22
CA ALA A 401 -4.70 12.30 32.86
C ALA A 401 -4.25 13.77 32.83
N VAL A 402 -4.58 14.48 31.75
CA VAL A 402 -4.30 15.90 31.55
C VAL A 402 -5.56 16.70 31.85
N LEU A 403 -5.52 17.51 32.92
CA LEU A 403 -6.64 18.38 33.33
C LEU A 403 -6.49 19.83 32.83
N GLU A 404 -5.27 20.22 32.44
CA GLU A 404 -4.90 21.52 31.86
C GLU A 404 -3.59 21.29 31.08
N GLY A 405 -3.43 21.89 29.90
CA GLY A 405 -2.27 21.64 29.01
C GLY A 405 -2.58 20.70 27.84
N GLU A 406 -1.56 20.14 27.20
CA GLU A 406 -1.73 19.38 25.94
C GLU A 406 -1.67 17.87 26.15
N GLY A 407 -2.49 17.11 25.42
CA GLY A 407 -2.49 15.66 25.46
C GLY A 407 -3.35 15.02 24.37
N GLN A 408 -3.36 13.68 24.36
CA GLN A 408 -4.07 12.88 23.37
C GLN A 408 -5.46 12.51 23.87
N VAL A 409 -6.47 12.58 23.00
CA VAL A 409 -7.87 12.27 23.33
C VAL A 409 -8.11 10.76 23.31
N PHE A 410 -8.82 10.28 24.34
CA PHE A 410 -9.37 8.94 24.43
C PHE A 410 -10.89 9.06 24.60
N ILE A 411 -11.66 8.25 23.87
CA ILE A 411 -13.13 8.27 23.90
C ILE A 411 -13.66 6.87 24.19
N GLY A 412 -14.72 6.78 24.99
CA GLY A 412 -15.41 5.52 25.25
C GLY A 412 -16.73 5.77 25.96
N GLY A 413 -17.11 4.84 26.81
CA GLY A 413 -18.31 4.94 27.64
C GLY A 413 -18.51 3.65 28.43
N GLU A 414 -19.46 3.68 29.35
CA GLU A 414 -19.73 2.52 30.21
C GLU A 414 -20.28 1.34 29.41
N GLU A 415 -21.29 1.60 28.57
CA GLU A 415 -21.86 0.66 27.61
C GLU A 415 -21.66 1.08 26.13
N ARG A 416 -21.00 2.22 25.88
CA ARG A 416 -20.77 2.76 24.52
C ARG A 416 -19.49 2.18 23.93
N ILE A 417 -19.54 0.89 23.59
CA ILE A 417 -18.41 0.09 23.13
C ILE A 417 -18.70 -0.49 21.74
N CYS A 418 -17.92 -0.08 20.74
CA CYS A 418 -17.90 -0.72 19.42
C CYS A 418 -16.80 -1.79 19.39
N PHE A 419 -17.01 -2.83 18.56
CA PHE A 419 -16.06 -3.93 18.37
C PHE A 419 -15.22 -3.67 17.12
N LEU A 420 -13.91 -3.80 17.24
CA LEU A 420 -12.94 -3.56 16.17
C LEU A 420 -12.36 -4.88 15.65
N ASP A 421 -12.31 -5.02 14.33
CA ASP A 421 -11.70 -6.16 13.62
C ASP A 421 -12.15 -7.54 14.13
N ASP A 422 -11.33 -8.25 14.92
CA ASP A 422 -11.64 -9.61 15.41
C ASP A 422 -12.07 -9.63 16.89
N GLU A 423 -12.36 -8.47 17.50
CA GLU A 423 -12.86 -8.37 18.88
C GLU A 423 -14.24 -9.01 19.04
N VAL A 424 -14.31 -10.07 19.84
CA VAL A 424 -15.57 -10.74 20.22
C VAL A 424 -16.09 -10.25 21.57
N THR A 425 -15.18 -9.91 22.48
CA THR A 425 -15.46 -9.55 23.87
C THR A 425 -14.58 -8.38 24.29
N VAL A 426 -15.15 -7.33 24.89
CA VAL A 426 -14.45 -6.09 25.27
C VAL A 426 -14.79 -5.70 26.72
N PRO A 427 -13.84 -5.25 27.56
CA PRO A 427 -14.14 -4.80 28.92
C PRO A 427 -15.15 -3.64 28.97
N LEU A 428 -16.00 -3.62 30.00
CA LEU A 428 -16.86 -2.45 30.26
C LEU A 428 -16.00 -1.20 30.55
N GLY A 429 -16.47 -0.03 30.10
CA GLY A 429 -15.71 1.21 30.26
C GLY A 429 -14.50 1.38 29.33
N MET A 430 -14.34 0.53 28.30
CA MET A 430 -13.22 0.60 27.36
C MET A 430 -13.09 2.00 26.71
N MET A 431 -11.86 2.54 26.73
CA MET A 431 -11.50 3.82 26.14
C MET A 431 -10.60 3.59 24.92
N ARG A 432 -10.99 4.12 23.76
CA ARG A 432 -10.26 4.04 22.48
C ARG A 432 -9.34 5.24 22.29
N GLU A 433 -8.10 5.01 21.88
CA GLU A 433 -7.18 6.05 21.42
C GLU A 433 -7.70 6.63 20.09
N THR A 434 -7.85 7.95 20.00
CA THR A 434 -8.36 8.63 18.79
C THR A 434 -7.27 8.89 17.73
N GLY A 435 -6.04 9.10 18.18
CA GLY A 435 -4.98 9.73 17.39
C GLY A 435 -4.97 11.26 17.43
N ASP A 436 -5.97 11.89 18.05
CA ASP A 436 -6.15 13.34 18.08
C ASP A 436 -5.48 13.98 19.30
N PHE A 437 -4.87 15.15 19.11
CA PHE A 437 -4.35 15.97 20.19
C PHE A 437 -5.26 17.16 20.47
N VAL A 438 -5.37 17.52 21.75
CA VAL A 438 -6.09 18.69 22.23
C VAL A 438 -5.25 19.46 23.24
N ARG A 439 -5.55 20.75 23.36
CA ARG A 439 -5.24 21.54 24.56
C ARG A 439 -6.47 21.53 25.46
N VAL A 440 -6.30 21.10 26.70
CA VAL A 440 -7.26 21.31 27.78
C VAL A 440 -6.99 22.69 28.37
N GLN A 441 -7.99 23.56 28.36
CA GLN A 441 -7.91 24.87 29.00
C GLN A 441 -9.25 25.22 29.65
N HIS A 442 -9.25 25.51 30.95
CA HIS A 442 -10.47 25.75 31.73
C HIS A 442 -11.51 24.62 31.60
N ALA A 443 -11.03 23.37 31.64
CA ALA A 443 -11.82 22.14 31.40
C ALA A 443 -12.54 22.04 30.03
N LYS A 444 -12.18 22.90 29.05
CA LYS A 444 -12.62 22.78 27.65
C LYS A 444 -11.51 22.16 26.80
N LEU A 445 -11.91 21.36 25.81
CA LEU A 445 -11.00 20.70 24.88
C LEU A 445 -10.93 21.50 23.57
N PHE A 446 -9.73 21.91 23.16
CA PHE A 446 -9.48 22.63 21.91
C PHE A 446 -8.61 21.76 21.00
N PHE A 447 -9.08 21.48 19.78
CA PHE A 447 -8.39 20.61 18.83
C PHE A 447 -7.07 21.20 18.34
N LEU A 448 -6.00 20.40 18.37
CA LEU A 448 -4.66 20.75 17.89
C LEU A 448 -4.25 19.98 16.62
N GLY A 449 -5.09 19.06 16.14
CA GLY A 449 -4.82 18.21 14.99
C GLY A 449 -4.44 16.76 15.34
N ARG A 450 -4.32 15.93 14.29
CA ARG A 450 -3.95 14.51 14.40
C ARG A 450 -2.46 14.28 14.61
N LYS A 451 -2.10 13.23 15.35
CA LYS A 451 -0.75 12.66 15.52
C LYS A 451 -0.11 12.25 14.19
N ASP A 452 -0.93 11.68 13.32
CA ASP A 452 -0.58 11.17 11.99
C ASP A 452 -0.46 12.25 10.91
N ASN A 453 -1.07 13.43 11.11
CA ASN A 453 -0.92 14.61 10.24
C ASN A 453 0.25 15.54 10.65
N GLN A 454 1.00 15.21 11.71
CA GLN A 454 2.15 16.00 12.12
C GLN A 454 3.36 15.76 11.21
N ILE A 455 3.87 16.84 10.61
CA ILE A 455 5.13 16.82 9.87
C ILE A 455 6.28 17.30 10.76
N LYS A 456 7.51 16.84 10.49
CA LYS A 456 8.70 17.24 11.22
C LYS A 456 9.60 18.12 10.35
N ARG A 457 9.55 19.44 10.56
CA ARG A 457 10.32 20.45 9.80
C ARG A 457 11.29 21.18 10.73
N HIS A 458 12.55 21.32 10.32
CA HIS A 458 13.65 21.87 11.12
C HIS A 458 13.74 21.30 12.56
N GLY A 459 13.56 19.97 12.69
CA GLY A 459 13.61 19.26 13.97
C GLY A 459 12.33 19.34 14.82
N LYS A 460 11.41 20.28 14.54
CA LYS A 460 10.17 20.51 15.29
C LYS A 460 8.99 19.80 14.62
N ARG A 461 8.05 19.29 15.41
CA ARG A 461 6.77 18.76 14.91
C ARG A 461 5.72 19.87 14.91
N PHE A 462 4.93 19.95 13.86
CA PHE A 462 3.72 20.79 13.82
C PHE A 462 2.67 20.14 12.90
N ASN A 463 1.40 20.52 13.05
CA ASN A 463 0.34 20.07 12.15
C ASN A 463 0.12 21.12 11.04
N ILE A 464 0.05 20.67 9.79
CA ILE A 464 -0.17 21.51 8.59
C ILE A 464 -1.50 22.28 8.62
N GLU A 465 -2.50 21.76 9.32
CA GLU A 465 -3.81 22.39 9.54
C GLU A 465 -3.68 23.74 10.27
N CYS A 466 -2.67 23.91 11.14
CA CYS A 466 -2.42 25.19 11.82
C CYS A 466 -2.01 26.31 10.84
N LEU A 467 -1.27 25.98 9.78
CA LEU A 467 -0.98 26.95 8.70
C LEU A 467 -2.25 27.24 7.90
N GLN A 468 -3.05 26.22 7.57
CA GLN A 468 -4.29 26.44 6.84
C GLN A 468 -5.24 27.36 7.60
N GLN A 469 -5.49 27.11 8.89
CA GLN A 469 -6.33 27.96 9.74
C GLN A 469 -5.78 29.40 9.84
N ALA A 470 -4.46 29.57 10.01
CA ALA A 470 -3.85 30.90 10.07
C ALA A 470 -3.97 31.68 8.76
N ALA A 471 -4.05 30.99 7.61
CA ALA A 471 -4.30 31.58 6.30
C ALA A 471 -5.79 31.84 6.02
N GLU A 472 -6.69 30.92 6.41
CA GLU A 472 -8.16 31.10 6.31
C GLU A 472 -8.66 32.30 7.16
N ASP A 473 -7.92 32.69 8.20
CA ASP A 473 -8.24 33.86 9.04
C ASP A 473 -7.84 35.21 8.42
N LEU A 474 -7.11 35.22 7.29
CA LEU A 474 -6.69 36.46 6.63
C LEU A 474 -7.80 37.01 5.73
N CYS A 475 -8.08 38.30 5.86
CA CYS A 475 -9.16 38.97 5.12
C CYS A 475 -9.03 38.84 3.59
N GLN A 476 -7.80 38.78 3.05
CA GLN A 476 -7.49 38.66 1.62
C GLN A 476 -7.69 37.23 1.04
N VAL A 477 -7.85 36.20 1.89
CA VAL A 477 -7.99 34.79 1.47
C VAL A 477 -9.47 34.40 1.39
N GLU A 478 -9.94 33.82 0.29
CA GLU A 478 -11.29 33.23 0.21
C GLU A 478 -11.30 31.77 0.70
N ALA A 479 -10.33 30.98 0.23
CA ALA A 479 -10.12 29.60 0.64
C ALA A 479 -8.64 29.23 0.44
N CYS A 480 -8.14 28.24 1.18
CA CYS A 480 -6.79 27.74 0.96
C CYS A 480 -6.66 26.24 1.31
N ALA A 481 -5.56 25.64 0.89
CA ALA A 481 -5.15 24.29 1.31
C ALA A 481 -3.62 24.22 1.42
N VAL A 482 -3.13 23.34 2.29
CA VAL A 482 -1.70 23.15 2.54
C VAL A 482 -1.28 21.74 2.10
N THR A 483 -0.14 21.62 1.42
CA THR A 483 0.49 20.31 1.17
C THR A 483 1.93 20.28 1.68
N TRP A 484 2.35 19.09 2.13
CA TRP A 484 3.75 18.79 2.44
C TRP A 484 4.36 18.07 1.23
N TYR A 485 4.82 18.87 0.27
CA TYR A 485 5.27 18.44 -1.04
C TYR A 485 6.62 17.72 -0.94
N GLU A 486 6.71 16.53 -1.55
CA GLU A 486 7.88 15.62 -1.53
C GLU A 486 8.47 15.33 -0.14
N GLN A 487 7.70 15.59 0.92
CA GLN A 487 8.14 15.56 2.31
C GLN A 487 9.26 16.56 2.67
N GLU A 488 9.49 17.59 1.85
CA GLU A 488 10.52 18.61 2.05
C GLU A 488 10.01 20.07 2.02
N LYS A 489 8.97 20.40 1.25
CA LYS A 489 8.44 21.77 1.10
C LYS A 489 6.99 21.92 1.56
N LEU A 490 6.70 23.00 2.27
CA LEU A 490 5.37 23.38 2.75
C LEU A 490 4.73 24.38 1.78
N ILE A 491 3.77 23.91 0.98
CA ILE A 491 3.14 24.71 -0.06
C ILE A 491 1.75 25.16 0.40
N LEU A 492 1.49 26.47 0.35
CA LEU A 492 0.18 27.04 0.63
C LEU A 492 -0.51 27.42 -0.69
N PHE A 493 -1.59 26.73 -1.04
CA PHE A 493 -2.42 27.07 -2.19
C PHE A 493 -3.54 28.01 -1.74
N VAL A 494 -3.70 29.15 -2.42
CA VAL A 494 -4.66 30.20 -2.05
C VAL A 494 -5.61 30.52 -3.20
N VAL A 495 -6.90 30.57 -2.88
CA VAL A 495 -7.92 31.25 -3.68
C VAL A 495 -8.01 32.70 -3.17
N PRO A 496 -7.54 33.69 -3.96
CA PRO A 496 -7.47 35.09 -3.52
C PRO A 496 -8.82 35.80 -3.61
N LYS A 497 -9.01 36.83 -2.78
CA LYS A 497 -10.01 37.89 -3.02
C LYS A 497 -9.40 39.04 -3.84
N ASP A 498 -10.24 39.99 -4.26
CA ASP A 498 -9.86 41.07 -5.19
C ASP A 498 -8.64 41.90 -4.75
N ASP A 499 -8.42 42.08 -3.44
CA ASP A 499 -7.30 42.84 -2.85
C ASP A 499 -6.12 41.96 -2.35
N PHE A 500 -5.81 40.85 -3.03
CA PHE A 500 -4.77 39.92 -2.56
C PHE A 500 -3.33 40.37 -2.89
N GLU A 501 -2.52 40.56 -1.84
CA GLU A 501 -1.09 40.88 -1.91
C GLU A 501 -0.26 39.73 -1.29
N GLU A 502 0.45 38.96 -2.12
CA GLU A 502 1.23 37.78 -1.70
C GLU A 502 2.27 38.11 -0.62
N ARG A 503 3.00 39.22 -0.81
CA ARG A 503 4.06 39.66 0.09
C ARG A 503 3.53 40.10 1.44
N GLU A 504 2.34 40.70 1.49
CA GLU A 504 1.70 41.11 2.74
C GLU A 504 1.11 39.91 3.47
N THR A 505 0.45 39.02 2.73
CA THR A 505 -0.07 37.73 3.24
C THR A 505 1.05 36.91 3.91
N LEU A 506 2.20 36.75 3.26
CA LEU A 506 3.33 36.01 3.82
C LEU A 506 3.91 36.68 5.09
N LYS A 507 4.02 38.02 5.10
CA LYS A 507 4.46 38.77 6.29
C LYS A 507 3.49 38.62 7.47
N GLU A 508 2.19 38.56 7.21
CA GLU A 508 1.17 38.40 8.25
C GLU A 508 1.18 36.97 8.81
N LEU A 509 1.34 35.95 7.96
CA LEU A 509 1.60 34.57 8.39
C LEU A 509 2.87 34.46 9.24
N GLN A 510 3.95 35.15 8.89
CA GLN A 510 5.20 35.19 9.67
C GLN A 510 5.07 35.80 11.07
N LYS A 511 4.07 36.66 11.31
CA LYS A 511 3.77 37.18 12.67
C LYS A 511 2.97 36.19 13.50
N ARG A 512 2.10 35.40 12.86
CA ARG A 512 1.13 34.50 13.48
C ARG A 512 1.68 33.09 13.72
N LEU A 513 2.64 32.66 12.91
CA LEU A 513 3.21 31.31 12.92
C LEU A 513 4.69 31.31 13.32
N PRO A 514 5.17 30.27 14.04
CA PRO A 514 6.59 30.10 14.26
C PRO A 514 7.31 29.83 12.93
N ALA A 515 8.56 30.27 12.78
CA ALA A 515 9.30 30.24 11.51
C ALA A 515 9.30 28.88 10.74
N HIS A 516 9.19 27.75 11.45
CA HIS A 516 9.16 26.41 10.84
C HIS A 516 7.77 25.97 10.32
N ALA A 517 6.71 26.74 10.57
CA ALA A 517 5.34 26.52 10.10
C ALA A 517 4.90 27.55 9.03
N VAL A 518 5.73 28.56 8.73
CA VAL A 518 5.55 29.49 7.60
C VAL A 518 5.77 28.73 6.28
N PRO A 519 4.92 28.89 5.24
CA PRO A 519 5.08 28.17 3.98
C PRO A 519 6.40 28.52 3.28
N ASP A 520 6.94 27.56 2.54
CA ASP A 520 8.09 27.75 1.65
C ASP A 520 7.69 28.54 0.39
N GLU A 521 6.53 28.22 -0.19
CA GLU A 521 5.98 28.87 -1.39
C GLU A 521 4.45 29.05 -1.27
N LEU A 522 3.92 30.14 -1.83
CA LEU A 522 2.49 30.43 -1.93
C LEU A 522 2.07 30.35 -3.41
N ILE A 523 1.01 29.59 -3.70
CA ILE A 523 0.55 29.32 -5.07
C ILE A 523 -0.90 29.79 -5.23
N LEU A 524 -1.13 30.72 -6.16
CA LEU A 524 -2.48 31.19 -6.49
C LEU A 524 -3.22 30.18 -7.38
N ILE A 525 -4.45 29.86 -6.99
CA ILE A 525 -5.35 28.94 -7.69
C ILE A 525 -6.75 29.56 -7.83
N LYS A 526 -7.48 29.18 -8.89
CA LYS A 526 -8.84 29.70 -9.14
C LYS A 526 -9.90 29.10 -8.22
N ALA A 527 -9.72 27.83 -7.84
CA ALA A 527 -10.61 27.08 -6.96
C ALA A 527 -9.85 25.88 -6.39
N LEU A 528 -10.25 25.40 -5.21
CA LEU A 528 -9.70 24.17 -4.62
C LEU A 528 -10.19 22.94 -5.40
N PRO A 529 -9.31 21.99 -5.75
CA PRO A 529 -9.72 20.71 -6.32
C PRO A 529 -10.26 19.79 -5.22
N PHE A 530 -11.31 19.03 -5.53
CA PHE A 530 -11.93 18.11 -4.59
C PHE A 530 -12.10 16.71 -5.20
N THR A 531 -12.00 15.68 -4.37
CA THR A 531 -12.30 14.29 -4.73
C THR A 531 -13.80 14.05 -4.88
N SER A 532 -14.16 12.92 -5.50
CA SER A 532 -15.52 12.38 -5.58
C SER A 532 -16.22 12.31 -4.21
N HIS A 533 -15.47 12.06 -3.14
CA HIS A 533 -15.97 11.94 -1.77
C HIS A 533 -16.00 13.27 -0.99
N GLY A 534 -15.80 14.42 -1.65
CA GLY A 534 -15.97 15.73 -1.01
C GLY A 534 -14.78 16.27 -0.22
N LYS A 535 -13.59 15.64 -0.31
CA LYS A 535 -12.36 16.08 0.37
C LYS A 535 -11.43 16.83 -0.58
N VAL A 536 -10.53 17.68 -0.08
CA VAL A 536 -9.50 18.34 -0.91
C VAL A 536 -8.63 17.29 -1.60
N ASP A 537 -8.44 17.42 -2.92
CA ASP A 537 -7.60 16.51 -3.70
C ASP A 537 -6.13 16.94 -3.64
N ILE A 538 -5.40 16.39 -2.66
CA ILE A 538 -3.96 16.58 -2.48
C ILE A 538 -3.15 16.08 -3.69
N SER A 539 -3.64 15.06 -4.41
CA SER A 539 -2.98 14.55 -5.62
C SER A 539 -3.07 15.58 -6.75
N GLU A 540 -4.22 16.23 -6.92
CA GLU A 540 -4.40 17.30 -7.90
C GLU A 540 -3.64 18.58 -7.51
N LEU A 541 -3.64 18.99 -6.24
CA LEU A 541 -2.81 20.11 -5.75
C LEU A 541 -1.32 19.88 -6.07
N ASN A 542 -0.82 18.66 -5.84
CA ASN A 542 0.56 18.31 -6.17
C ASN A 542 0.84 18.36 -7.69
N LYS A 543 -0.13 18.04 -8.56
CA LYS A 543 -0.01 18.27 -10.02
C LYS A 543 0.03 19.76 -10.37
N ILE A 544 -0.80 20.59 -9.72
CA ILE A 544 -0.83 22.04 -9.93
C ILE A 544 0.54 22.65 -9.60
N TYR A 545 1.13 22.28 -8.47
CA TYR A 545 2.47 22.75 -8.09
C TYR A 545 3.58 22.19 -9.01
N GLN A 546 3.51 20.92 -9.43
CA GLN A 546 4.41 20.39 -10.47
C GLN A 546 4.33 21.18 -11.79
N ASN A 547 3.12 21.57 -12.21
CA ASN A 547 2.94 22.42 -13.40
C ASN A 547 3.49 23.83 -13.19
N HIS A 548 3.38 24.39 -11.98
CA HIS A 548 4.00 25.66 -11.61
C HIS A 548 5.54 25.60 -11.70
N LEU A 549 6.16 24.56 -11.11
CA LEU A 549 7.60 24.30 -11.24
C LEU A 549 8.02 24.18 -12.72
N ASN A 550 7.28 23.42 -13.51
CA ASN A 550 7.54 23.25 -14.95
C ASN A 550 7.34 24.54 -15.76
N SER A 551 6.51 25.48 -15.31
CA SER A 551 6.44 26.81 -15.95
C SER A 551 7.66 27.65 -15.59
N ARG A 552 8.04 27.69 -14.31
CA ARG A 552 9.22 28.41 -13.82
C ARG A 552 10.51 27.93 -14.50
N ARG A 553 10.62 26.63 -14.78
CA ARG A 553 11.71 26.00 -15.58
C ARG A 553 11.80 26.49 -17.04
N ARG A 554 10.73 27.02 -17.63
CA ARG A 554 10.75 27.55 -19.01
C ARG A 554 11.26 28.99 -19.10
N ASP A 555 11.10 29.75 -18.02
CA ASP A 555 11.52 31.16 -17.95
C ASP A 555 13.00 31.31 -17.54
N SER A 556 13.59 30.29 -16.91
CA SER A 556 15.02 30.24 -16.55
C SER A 556 15.93 29.77 -17.69
N LYS A 557 16.15 30.60 -18.72
CA LYS A 557 17.21 30.34 -19.71
C LYS A 557 18.58 30.81 -19.21
N LEU A 558 19.50 29.86 -19.01
CA LEU A 558 20.95 30.12 -18.90
C LEU A 558 21.50 30.74 -20.20
N ILE A 559 22.51 31.61 -20.09
CA ILE A 559 23.00 32.41 -21.24
C ILE A 559 24.41 32.00 -21.68
N GLY A 560 25.19 31.24 -20.90
CA GLY A 560 26.53 30.80 -21.35
C GLY A 560 27.20 29.67 -20.54
N ALA A 561 28.33 29.20 -21.06
CA ALA A 561 29.13 28.12 -20.49
C ALA A 561 29.84 28.50 -19.17
N GLU A 562 30.31 29.74 -19.04
CA GLU A 562 30.97 30.22 -17.82
C GLU A 562 29.99 30.28 -16.63
N GLU A 563 28.76 30.75 -16.87
CA GLU A 563 27.69 30.79 -15.86
C GLU A 563 27.31 29.37 -15.36
N LEU A 564 27.35 28.37 -16.25
CA LEU A 564 27.14 26.98 -15.88
C LEU A 564 28.24 26.47 -14.92
N TRP A 565 29.50 26.79 -15.17
CA TRP A 565 30.61 26.38 -14.29
C TRP A 565 30.49 26.98 -12.89
N GLU A 566 30.24 28.29 -12.79
CA GLU A 566 30.07 28.98 -11.50
C GLU A 566 28.89 28.41 -10.71
N ARG A 567 27.74 28.18 -11.37
CA ARG A 567 26.57 27.60 -10.71
C ARG A 567 26.78 26.14 -10.30
N LEU A 568 27.51 25.33 -11.07
CA LEU A 568 27.89 23.97 -10.64
C LEU A 568 28.78 23.99 -9.40
N GLN A 569 29.76 24.90 -9.34
CA GLN A 569 30.61 25.05 -8.16
C GLN A 569 29.81 25.51 -6.93
N TYR A 570 28.88 26.45 -7.10
CA TYR A 570 27.96 26.90 -6.04
C TYR A 570 27.06 25.75 -5.55
N LEU A 571 26.40 25.03 -6.45
CA LEU A 571 25.54 23.89 -6.11
C LEU A 571 26.34 22.79 -5.39
N TRP A 572 27.58 22.50 -5.84
CA TRP A 572 28.46 21.52 -5.20
C TRP A 572 28.84 21.95 -3.77
N LYS A 573 29.20 23.23 -3.54
CA LYS A 573 29.44 23.77 -2.19
C LYS A 573 28.19 23.65 -1.31
N SER A 574 27.06 24.12 -1.81
CA SER A 574 25.76 24.15 -1.12
C SER A 574 25.32 22.75 -0.67
N VAL A 575 25.32 21.77 -1.58
CA VAL A 575 24.89 20.39 -1.30
C VAL A 575 25.82 19.68 -0.32
N LEU A 576 27.12 20.04 -0.30
CA LEU A 576 28.08 19.49 0.66
C LEU A 576 28.08 20.23 2.02
N GLY A 577 27.44 21.40 2.11
CA GLY A 577 27.44 22.23 3.32
C GLY A 577 28.75 22.98 3.55
N LEU A 578 29.49 23.28 2.49
CA LEU A 578 30.73 24.06 2.55
C LEU A 578 30.43 25.56 2.63
N LEU A 579 31.19 26.30 3.45
CA LEU A 579 31.06 27.76 3.56
C LEU A 579 31.50 28.45 2.27
N ASP A 580 30.81 29.53 1.88
CA ASP A 580 31.07 30.26 0.64
C ASP A 580 32.52 30.77 0.53
N ASP A 581 33.13 31.16 1.65
CA ASP A 581 34.52 31.64 1.76
C ASP A 581 35.61 30.58 1.49
N SER A 582 35.25 29.31 1.20
CA SER A 582 36.25 28.29 0.84
C SER A 582 36.95 28.63 -0.49
N PRO A 583 38.25 28.27 -0.65
CA PRO A 583 38.89 28.31 -1.97
C PRO A 583 38.10 27.48 -2.99
N GLY A 584 38.23 27.85 -4.27
CA GLY A 584 37.50 27.21 -5.37
C GLY A 584 37.71 25.70 -5.42
N ILE A 585 36.65 24.97 -5.79
CA ILE A 585 36.70 23.50 -5.88
C ILE A 585 37.70 23.10 -6.97
N SER A 586 38.64 22.21 -6.62
CA SER A 586 39.59 21.66 -7.59
C SER A 586 38.86 20.95 -8.74
N LYS A 587 39.33 21.14 -9.97
CA LYS A 587 38.76 20.50 -11.17
C LYS A 587 38.71 18.97 -11.07
N ASP A 588 39.69 18.38 -10.39
CA ASP A 588 39.83 16.94 -10.17
C ASP A 588 39.03 16.43 -8.94
N ALA A 589 38.26 17.29 -8.27
CA ALA A 589 37.50 16.90 -7.08
C ALA A 589 36.37 15.90 -7.45
N VAL A 590 36.41 14.71 -6.86
CA VAL A 590 35.37 13.69 -6.96
C VAL A 590 34.36 13.88 -5.83
N PHE A 591 33.06 13.73 -6.12
CA PHE A 591 31.98 14.08 -5.19
C PHE A 591 32.05 13.30 -3.87
N LEU A 592 32.24 11.97 -3.95
CA LEU A 592 32.35 11.10 -2.78
C LEU A 592 33.57 11.45 -1.90
N TYR A 593 34.71 11.79 -2.51
CA TYR A 593 35.93 12.17 -1.78
C TYR A 593 35.87 13.60 -1.21
N SER A 594 34.87 14.39 -1.61
CA SER A 594 34.63 15.74 -1.10
C SER A 594 33.69 15.78 0.12
N GLY A 595 33.32 14.62 0.69
CA GLY A 595 32.31 14.52 1.76
C GLY A 595 30.87 14.37 1.25
N GLY A 596 30.72 14.06 -0.04
CA GLY A 596 29.48 13.64 -0.66
C GLY A 596 29.10 12.21 -0.32
N ASP A 597 27.80 11.93 -0.32
CA ASP A 597 27.22 10.59 -0.23
C ASP A 597 26.17 10.42 -1.35
N SER A 598 25.61 9.22 -1.52
CA SER A 598 24.64 8.95 -2.59
C SER A 598 23.36 9.78 -2.53
N LEU A 599 22.95 10.26 -1.35
CA LEU A 599 21.77 11.11 -1.18
C LEU A 599 22.09 12.57 -1.57
N LYS A 600 23.26 13.06 -1.17
CA LYS A 600 23.79 14.35 -1.63
C LYS A 600 24.04 14.33 -3.14
N ALA A 601 24.53 13.22 -3.70
CA ALA A 601 24.75 13.07 -5.13
C ALA A 601 23.45 13.13 -5.93
N LEU A 602 22.38 12.51 -5.41
CA LEU A 602 21.04 12.61 -5.99
C LEU A 602 20.49 14.05 -5.94
N ARG A 603 20.63 14.74 -4.80
CA ARG A 603 20.24 16.16 -4.70
C ARG A 603 21.04 17.06 -5.64
N PHE A 604 22.34 16.82 -5.78
CA PHE A 604 23.18 17.56 -6.73
C PHE A 604 22.76 17.28 -8.18
N TYR A 605 22.45 16.02 -8.51
CA TYR A 605 21.86 15.63 -9.80
C TYR A 605 20.53 16.36 -10.07
N ASP A 606 19.59 16.34 -9.13
CA ASP A 606 18.27 16.99 -9.26
C ASP A 606 18.40 18.52 -9.44
N GLU A 607 19.29 19.16 -8.67
CA GLU A 607 19.61 20.59 -8.80
C GLU A 607 20.26 20.93 -10.15
N ILE A 608 21.12 20.06 -10.69
CA ILE A 608 21.71 20.23 -12.02
C ILE A 608 20.66 20.11 -13.13
N GLU A 609 19.82 19.07 -13.11
CA GLU A 609 18.74 18.93 -14.10
C GLU A 609 17.71 20.07 -14.00
N MET A 610 17.41 20.53 -12.78
CA MET A 610 16.58 21.72 -12.56
C MET A 610 17.21 22.99 -13.11
N LEU A 611 18.53 23.17 -12.93
CA LEU A 611 19.30 24.29 -13.46
C LEU A 611 19.31 24.33 -15.00
N ILE A 612 19.32 23.16 -15.64
CA ILE A 612 19.38 22.97 -17.10
C ILE A 612 17.99 22.98 -17.77
N GLY A 613 16.96 22.55 -17.03
CA GLY A 613 15.60 22.37 -17.56
C GLY A 613 15.43 21.15 -18.48
N LYS A 614 16.38 20.20 -18.47
CA LYS A 614 16.35 18.94 -19.23
C LYS A 614 17.04 17.83 -18.46
N ALA A 615 16.62 16.59 -18.70
CA ALA A 615 17.31 15.41 -18.21
C ALA A 615 18.72 15.27 -18.82
N VAL A 616 19.67 14.77 -18.03
CA VAL A 616 21.08 14.60 -18.39
C VAL A 616 21.44 13.11 -18.20
N PRO A 617 21.34 12.28 -19.26
CA PRO A 617 21.52 10.82 -19.15
C PRO A 617 22.85 10.43 -18.48
N GLY A 618 22.79 9.50 -17.52
CA GLY A 618 23.94 9.00 -16.78
C GLY A 618 24.57 9.98 -15.77
N LEU A 619 24.07 11.21 -15.63
CA LEU A 619 24.69 12.25 -14.79
C LEU A 619 24.90 11.83 -13.33
N LEU A 620 23.97 11.08 -12.72
CA LEU A 620 24.12 10.59 -11.34
C LEU A 620 25.35 9.68 -11.18
N GLU A 621 25.66 8.83 -12.17
CA GLU A 621 26.85 7.98 -12.15
C GLU A 621 28.12 8.78 -12.39
N VAL A 622 28.07 9.78 -13.28
CA VAL A 622 29.18 10.73 -13.47
C VAL A 622 29.47 11.45 -12.14
N ILE A 623 28.48 11.99 -11.46
CA ILE A 623 28.65 12.62 -10.13
C ILE A 623 29.28 11.64 -9.13
N LEU A 624 28.84 10.37 -9.10
CA LEU A 624 29.34 9.37 -8.15
C LEU A 624 30.75 8.85 -8.45
N SER A 625 31.21 8.90 -9.70
CA SER A 625 32.46 8.21 -10.14
C SER A 625 33.50 9.10 -10.83
N ARG A 626 33.19 10.38 -11.07
CA ARG A 626 33.99 11.31 -11.89
C ARG A 626 34.26 12.63 -11.18
N SER A 627 35.15 13.44 -11.76
CA SER A 627 35.48 14.77 -11.20
C SER A 627 34.40 15.82 -11.52
N ILE A 628 34.39 16.93 -10.78
CA ILE A 628 33.52 18.08 -11.09
C ILE A 628 33.75 18.65 -12.50
N GLU A 629 34.98 18.59 -13.02
CA GLU A 629 35.24 18.98 -14.42
C GLU A 629 34.65 17.99 -15.43
N GLU A 630 34.66 16.69 -15.14
CA GLU A 630 33.98 15.68 -15.97
C GLU A 630 32.45 15.82 -15.90
N VAL A 631 31.88 16.10 -14.71
CA VAL A 631 30.46 16.46 -14.54
C VAL A 631 30.12 17.68 -15.40
N TYR A 632 30.89 18.77 -15.31
CA TYR A 632 30.69 19.96 -16.12
C TYR A 632 30.79 19.68 -17.62
N ARG A 633 31.80 18.94 -18.10
CA ARG A 633 31.95 18.61 -19.52
C ARG A 633 30.78 17.76 -20.04
N HIS A 634 30.32 16.78 -19.25
CA HIS A 634 29.17 15.94 -19.58
C HIS A 634 27.89 16.77 -19.70
N THR A 635 27.66 17.65 -18.72
CA THR A 635 26.55 18.60 -18.71
C THR A 635 26.63 19.60 -19.87
N LEU A 636 27.80 20.19 -20.11
CA LEU A 636 28.03 21.20 -21.14
C LEU A 636 27.84 20.62 -22.55
N LYS A 637 28.27 19.38 -22.80
CA LYS A 637 28.05 18.69 -24.08
C LYS A 637 26.56 18.51 -24.41
N ILE A 638 25.72 18.38 -23.40
CA ILE A 638 24.25 18.24 -23.53
C ILE A 638 23.55 19.60 -23.65
N LEU A 639 24.13 20.65 -23.06
CA LEU A 639 23.61 22.02 -23.12
C LEU A 639 24.02 22.76 -24.41
N PHE A 640 25.26 22.57 -24.86
CA PHE A 640 25.90 23.22 -26.00
C PHE A 640 26.69 22.17 -26.83
N PRO A 641 26.02 21.41 -27.73
CA PRO A 641 26.72 20.50 -28.63
C PRO A 641 27.57 21.28 -29.65
N GLU A 642 28.85 20.90 -29.81
CA GLU A 642 29.75 21.51 -30.79
C GLU A 642 29.35 21.20 -32.24
N GLU A 643 29.47 22.18 -33.14
CA GLU A 643 29.04 22.06 -34.54
C GLU A 643 29.81 20.98 -35.34
N ASP A 644 31.03 20.63 -34.93
CA ASP A 644 31.81 19.53 -35.55
C ASP A 644 31.22 18.12 -35.31
N GLN A 645 30.17 17.97 -34.49
CA GLN A 645 29.41 16.72 -34.35
C GLN A 645 28.14 16.66 -35.23
N LEU A 646 27.84 17.67 -36.07
CA LEU A 646 26.70 17.60 -37.00
C LEU A 646 26.83 16.48 -38.06
N MET A 647 28.05 16.08 -38.41
CA MET A 647 28.32 15.13 -39.51
C MET A 647 27.96 13.66 -39.23
N ASN A 648 27.25 13.34 -38.13
CA ASN A 648 26.73 11.99 -37.90
C ASN A 648 25.29 11.91 -37.34
N TYR A 649 24.55 13.03 -37.28
CA TYR A 649 23.14 13.04 -36.87
C TYR A 649 22.15 13.52 -37.96
N ASP A 650 22.63 14.16 -39.03
CA ASP A 650 21.76 14.80 -40.04
C ASP A 650 21.09 13.86 -41.06
N ASN A 651 21.30 12.54 -40.97
CA ASN A 651 20.65 11.57 -41.87
C ASN A 651 19.21 11.17 -41.46
N VAL A 652 18.68 11.68 -40.33
CA VAL A 652 17.31 11.41 -39.88
C VAL A 652 16.53 12.71 -39.62
N VAL A 653 15.72 13.08 -40.62
CA VAL A 653 14.67 14.12 -40.64
C VAL A 653 15.12 15.56 -40.92
N LYS A 654 15.01 15.94 -42.21
CA LYS A 654 14.29 17.17 -42.61
C LYS A 654 13.52 17.03 -43.93
N ARG A 655 12.20 16.82 -43.76
CA ARG A 655 11.07 17.29 -44.59
C ARG A 655 11.19 17.25 -46.13
N LYS A 656 10.27 16.51 -46.75
CA LYS A 656 9.47 17.04 -47.88
C LYS A 656 7.98 16.88 -47.61
N LEU A 657 7.34 17.99 -47.26
CA LEU A 657 5.92 18.24 -47.47
C LEU A 657 5.83 19.39 -48.48
N SER A 658 5.30 19.12 -49.68
CA SER A 658 5.06 20.15 -50.69
C SER A 658 4.00 19.72 -51.69
N GLY A 659 2.81 20.33 -51.61
CA GLY A 659 1.92 20.57 -52.75
C GLY A 659 0.79 19.57 -53.02
N ASN A 660 -0.43 19.96 -52.61
CA ASN A 660 -1.75 19.67 -53.20
C ASN A 660 -2.21 18.19 -53.30
N SER A 661 -3.49 17.82 -53.19
CA SER A 661 -4.77 18.49 -52.90
C SER A 661 -5.62 17.48 -52.10
N GLY A 662 -6.43 17.86 -51.11
CA GLY A 662 -7.80 18.35 -51.32
C GLY A 662 -8.78 17.22 -51.67
N GLU A 663 -9.47 16.65 -50.66
CA GLU A 663 -10.89 16.22 -50.68
C GLU A 663 -11.28 15.45 -49.40
N ASP A 664 -12.53 15.65 -48.94
CA ASP A 664 -13.18 14.84 -47.89
C ASP A 664 -13.55 13.45 -48.41
N PHE A 665 -13.70 12.46 -47.51
CA PHE A 665 -14.96 11.71 -47.27
C PHE A 665 -14.78 10.39 -46.51
N HIS A 666 -15.85 10.05 -45.77
CA HIS A 666 -16.28 8.75 -45.23
C HIS A 666 -15.49 7.46 -45.54
N GLY A 667 -15.38 6.63 -44.49
CA GLY A 667 -14.68 5.35 -44.56
C GLY A 667 -15.38 4.24 -45.36
N LYS A 668 -14.62 3.17 -45.61
CA LYS A 668 -15.14 1.86 -46.00
C LYS A 668 -14.18 0.76 -45.56
N TYR A 669 -14.75 -0.35 -45.08
CA TYR A 669 -14.06 -1.63 -44.99
C TYR A 669 -13.50 -2.03 -46.36
N LEU A 670 -12.26 -2.54 -46.38
CA LEU A 670 -11.76 -3.38 -47.47
C LEU A 670 -11.02 -4.58 -46.87
N LYS A 671 -11.38 -5.77 -47.38
CA LYS A 671 -10.99 -7.09 -46.88
C LYS A 671 -10.12 -7.80 -47.92
N LEU A 672 -9.37 -8.82 -47.50
CA LEU A 672 -8.40 -9.63 -48.26
C LEU A 672 -7.03 -8.95 -48.48
N LYS A 673 -5.90 -9.67 -48.42
CA LYS A 673 -5.69 -11.11 -48.68
C LYS A 673 -5.04 -11.92 -47.54
N SER A 674 -5.40 -13.20 -47.50
CA SER A 674 -4.70 -14.26 -46.75
C SER A 674 -3.53 -14.85 -47.54
N GLU A 675 -2.75 -15.69 -46.86
CA GLU A 675 -1.77 -16.65 -47.39
C GLU A 675 -0.51 -16.09 -48.08
N ARG A 676 0.57 -16.08 -47.29
CA ARG A 676 1.62 -17.08 -47.54
C ARG A 676 2.20 -17.56 -46.21
N ASP A 677 2.22 -18.88 -46.03
CA ASP A 677 2.74 -19.52 -44.83
C ASP A 677 4.23 -19.20 -44.63
N LEU A 678 4.58 -18.79 -43.41
CA LEU A 678 5.91 -19.06 -42.86
C LEU A 678 5.76 -20.13 -41.80
N GLU A 679 6.50 -21.22 -41.97
CA GLU A 679 6.50 -22.38 -41.08
C GLU A 679 6.86 -21.95 -39.65
N PHE A 680 5.89 -22.04 -38.75
CA PHE A 680 6.18 -22.02 -37.32
C PHE A 680 6.95 -23.31 -36.98
N ALA A 681 8.26 -23.19 -36.74
CA ALA A 681 9.07 -24.28 -36.21
C ALA A 681 8.41 -24.84 -34.94
N SER A 682 8.00 -26.10 -35.02
CA SER A 682 7.08 -26.72 -34.08
C SER A 682 7.80 -27.32 -32.88
N GLY A 683 7.31 -27.01 -31.68
CA GLY A 683 7.77 -27.61 -30.42
C GLY A 683 8.02 -26.58 -29.33
N LEU A 684 7.27 -26.66 -28.23
CA LEU A 684 7.71 -26.09 -26.96
C LEU A 684 8.97 -26.84 -26.53
N ILE A 685 10.09 -26.12 -26.43
CA ILE A 685 11.31 -26.70 -25.86
C ILE A 685 11.06 -26.87 -24.36
N SER A 686 11.09 -28.10 -23.85
CA SER A 686 11.16 -28.35 -22.41
C SER A 686 12.57 -28.02 -21.92
N PHE A 687 12.66 -27.22 -20.86
CA PHE A 687 13.94 -26.80 -20.25
C PHE A 687 13.77 -26.49 -18.77
N ILE A 688 14.90 -26.40 -18.07
CA ILE A 688 15.06 -25.79 -16.75
C ILE A 688 15.97 -24.58 -16.94
N ALA A 689 15.58 -23.43 -16.41
CA ALA A 689 16.38 -22.22 -16.37
C ALA A 689 16.64 -21.82 -14.92
N LEU A 690 17.90 -21.47 -14.65
CA LEU A 690 18.42 -21.07 -13.35
C LEU A 690 18.94 -19.65 -13.46
N SER A 691 18.41 -18.77 -12.62
CA SER A 691 18.92 -17.41 -12.41
C SER A 691 19.27 -17.19 -10.93
N ARG A 692 19.89 -16.05 -10.64
CA ARG A 692 20.41 -15.70 -9.29
C ARG A 692 19.36 -15.85 -8.18
N GLY A 693 19.80 -16.19 -6.97
CA GLY A 693 18.92 -16.23 -5.79
C GLY A 693 17.90 -17.38 -5.78
N ASN A 694 18.20 -18.51 -6.44
CA ASN A 694 17.31 -19.67 -6.55
C ASN A 694 16.00 -19.43 -7.32
N HIS A 695 15.99 -18.49 -8.27
CA HIS A 695 14.90 -18.41 -9.25
C HIS A 695 15.00 -19.58 -10.26
N PHE A 696 14.01 -20.48 -10.19
CA PHE A 696 13.83 -21.60 -11.11
C PHE A 696 12.66 -21.33 -12.06
N PHE A 697 12.85 -21.58 -13.35
CA PHE A 697 11.78 -21.55 -14.35
C PHE A 697 11.83 -22.80 -15.23
N SER A 698 10.70 -23.49 -15.42
CA SER A 698 10.64 -24.72 -16.22
C SER A 698 9.32 -24.89 -16.95
N ILE A 699 9.38 -25.46 -18.15
CA ILE A 699 8.23 -25.84 -18.99
C ILE A 699 8.29 -27.34 -19.25
N ASN A 700 7.15 -28.03 -19.11
CA ASN A 700 6.93 -29.42 -19.53
C ASN A 700 8.04 -30.40 -19.12
N PHE A 701 8.55 -30.26 -17.90
CA PHE A 701 9.53 -31.16 -17.30
C PHE A 701 8.82 -32.10 -16.32
N THR A 702 8.64 -33.37 -16.69
CA THR A 702 8.06 -34.37 -15.80
C THR A 702 8.97 -34.60 -14.59
N LYS A 703 8.43 -34.48 -13.38
CA LYS A 703 9.16 -34.75 -12.12
C LYS A 703 9.54 -36.23 -12.02
N SER A 704 10.76 -36.58 -12.44
CA SER A 704 11.36 -37.90 -12.18
C SER A 704 12.83 -37.83 -11.78
N PHE A 705 13.20 -36.80 -11.00
CA PHE A 705 14.54 -36.68 -10.38
C PHE A 705 14.47 -36.01 -8.99
N MET A 706 13.44 -36.33 -8.19
CA MET A 706 13.36 -35.99 -6.75
C MET A 706 12.44 -37.00 -6.01
N GLN A 707 12.74 -38.30 -6.09
CA GLN A 707 12.46 -39.37 -5.10
C GLN A 707 12.68 -40.76 -5.75
N PRO A 708 13.24 -41.75 -5.03
CA PRO A 708 13.28 -43.14 -5.51
C PRO A 708 11.90 -43.80 -5.38
N ASN A 709 11.40 -44.35 -6.49
CA ASN A 709 10.12 -45.07 -6.51
C ASN A 709 10.16 -46.33 -5.64
N ASN A 710 9.05 -46.59 -4.94
CA ASN A 710 8.48 -47.92 -4.87
C ASN A 710 6.94 -47.83 -4.99
N THR A 711 6.43 -48.70 -5.85
CA THR A 711 5.05 -49.12 -6.13
C THR A 711 4.10 -49.16 -4.91
N VAL A 712 2.76 -49.04 -5.04
CA VAL A 712 1.83 -49.87 -5.83
C VAL A 712 0.57 -49.10 -6.29
N GLU A 713 -0.17 -49.70 -7.22
CA GLU A 713 -1.39 -49.29 -7.93
C GLU A 713 -2.68 -49.10 -7.10
N LEU A 714 -3.75 -48.78 -7.84
CA LEU A 714 -5.13 -48.44 -7.48
C LEU A 714 -5.93 -49.45 -6.62
N LEU A 715 -6.98 -48.86 -5.99
CA LEU A 715 -8.32 -49.39 -5.69
C LEU A 715 -8.63 -50.09 -4.33
N GLN A 716 -9.79 -49.67 -3.80
CA GLN A 716 -10.72 -50.35 -2.87
C GLN A 716 -10.37 -50.43 -1.36
N GLN A 717 -11.30 -49.89 -0.56
CA GLN A 717 -11.58 -50.39 0.81
C GLN A 717 -12.11 -51.83 0.72
N PRO A 718 -11.82 -52.73 1.69
CA PRO A 718 -12.74 -52.84 2.82
C PRO A 718 -12.14 -53.23 4.20
N SER A 719 -12.59 -52.51 5.23
CA SER A 719 -13.04 -52.93 6.58
C SER A 719 -12.64 -54.26 7.29
N PHE A 720 -12.58 -54.16 8.64
CA PHE A 720 -12.76 -55.18 9.72
C PHE A 720 -11.56 -55.98 10.30
N LEU A 721 -11.08 -55.50 11.47
CA LEU A 721 -11.02 -56.14 12.80
C LEU A 721 -10.32 -57.51 13.10
N HIS A 722 -9.83 -57.56 14.36
CA HIS A 722 -9.48 -58.70 15.22
C HIS A 722 -8.05 -59.30 15.23
N LEU A 723 -7.22 -58.78 16.17
CA LEU A 723 -6.80 -59.45 17.42
C LEU A 723 -6.09 -60.83 17.33
N MET A 724 -4.81 -60.91 17.75
CA MET A 724 -4.36 -61.71 18.92
C MET A 724 -2.83 -61.65 19.16
N THR A 725 -2.45 -61.31 20.39
CA THR A 725 -1.19 -61.64 21.11
C THR A 725 -1.07 -63.16 21.41
N PRO A 726 0.06 -63.78 21.88
CA PRO A 726 1.08 -63.25 22.81
C PRO A 726 2.57 -63.74 22.64
N SER A 727 3.59 -63.09 23.24
CA SER A 727 4.43 -63.44 24.45
C SER A 727 5.21 -64.80 24.45
N VAL A 728 6.34 -65.05 25.16
CA VAL A 728 7.19 -64.34 26.18
C VAL A 728 8.69 -64.72 25.95
N MET A 729 9.72 -63.95 26.37
CA MET A 729 10.50 -64.13 27.63
C MET A 729 11.61 -63.04 27.73
N LYS A 730 11.68 -62.20 28.79
CA LYS A 730 12.36 -62.34 30.12
C LYS A 730 13.89 -62.06 30.08
N ASN A 731 14.49 -61.25 30.97
CA ASN A 731 14.36 -61.19 32.45
C ASN A 731 14.49 -59.78 33.12
N HIS A 732 14.29 -59.76 34.45
CA HIS A 732 14.28 -58.66 35.46
C HIS A 732 15.57 -57.79 35.58
N ALA A 733 15.66 -56.67 36.33
CA ALA A 733 14.97 -56.27 37.58
C ALA A 733 14.87 -54.73 37.90
N GLN A 734 14.20 -54.44 39.03
CA GLN A 734 13.96 -53.20 39.84
C GLN A 734 15.07 -52.08 39.86
N GLY A 735 14.85 -50.82 40.27
CA GLY A 735 13.69 -50.07 40.82
C GLY A 735 14.10 -48.98 41.87
N HIS A 736 13.29 -47.90 42.06
CA HIS A 736 13.36 -46.81 43.09
C HIS A 736 14.48 -45.71 42.94
N GLU A 737 14.14 -44.41 42.77
CA GLU A 737 13.81 -43.29 43.72
C GLU A 737 15.06 -42.48 44.21
N MET A 738 15.08 -41.19 44.59
CA MET A 738 14.04 -40.19 44.99
C MET A 738 14.49 -38.71 44.71
N GLU A 739 13.65 -37.73 45.06
CA GLU A 739 13.73 -36.25 44.91
C GLU A 739 14.99 -35.52 45.46
N ASN A 740 15.20 -34.24 45.04
CA ASN A 740 15.44 -33.15 46.01
C ASN A 740 15.19 -31.71 45.53
N ARG A 741 15.08 -30.75 46.49
CA ARG A 741 14.57 -29.36 46.34
C ARG A 741 15.61 -28.25 46.62
N ILE A 742 15.45 -27.13 45.90
CA ILE A 742 15.47 -25.67 46.28
C ILE A 742 16.58 -25.10 47.23
N PHE A 743 16.96 -23.83 46.95
CA PHE A 743 17.82 -22.87 47.70
C PHE A 743 19.34 -22.97 47.45
N GLY A 744 20.13 -21.89 47.36
CA GLY A 744 19.84 -20.43 47.36
C GLY A 744 21.10 -19.59 47.69
N VAL A 745 20.96 -18.26 47.78
CA VAL A 745 21.89 -17.24 48.39
C VAL A 745 22.93 -16.50 47.51
N MET A 746 22.60 -15.21 47.26
CA MET A 746 23.40 -13.96 47.24
C MET A 746 24.95 -13.93 47.15
N ASN A 747 25.47 -13.11 46.22
CA ASN A 747 26.16 -11.79 46.39
C ASN A 747 27.09 -11.51 45.19
N LYS A 748 27.63 -10.33 44.85
CA LYS A 748 27.34 -8.88 44.98
C LYS A 748 28.68 -8.17 44.61
N ALA A 749 28.60 -7.03 43.91
CA ALA A 749 29.63 -5.96 43.83
C ALA A 749 30.86 -6.06 42.87
N ASN A 750 30.86 -5.11 41.92
CA ASN A 750 31.88 -4.05 41.70
C ASN A 750 33.29 -4.32 41.09
N LYS A 751 33.53 -3.50 40.04
CA LYS A 751 34.62 -2.50 39.88
C LYS A 751 35.91 -2.80 39.06
N THR A 752 36.01 -2.01 37.99
CA THR A 752 37.17 -1.18 37.52
C THR A 752 38.52 -1.78 37.07
N ASP A 753 38.89 -1.32 35.87
CA ASP A 753 40.17 -0.72 35.47
C ASP A 753 41.29 -1.52 34.76
N CYS A 754 41.53 -1.05 33.54
CA CYS A 754 42.82 -0.64 32.96
C CYS A 754 43.80 -1.62 32.28
N CYS A 755 44.17 -1.17 31.07
CA CYS A 755 45.52 -1.11 30.50
C CYS A 755 46.21 -2.40 29.99
N SER A 756 46.16 -2.53 28.66
CA SER A 756 47.31 -2.64 27.75
C SER A 756 48.45 -3.64 28.06
N VAL A 757 48.60 -4.65 27.19
CA VAL A 757 49.91 -5.17 26.78
C VAL A 757 49.90 -5.43 25.27
N GLN A 758 51.05 -5.24 24.63
CA GLN A 758 51.30 -5.49 23.21
C GLN A 758 51.34 -7.00 22.86
N GLN A 759 51.40 -7.26 21.56
CA GLN A 759 51.57 -8.57 20.92
C GLN A 759 52.60 -9.50 21.62
N ILE A 760 52.27 -10.79 21.65
CA ILE A 760 53.16 -11.90 21.26
C ILE A 760 52.29 -13.01 20.63
N HIS A 761 52.85 -13.72 19.66
CA HIS A 761 52.19 -14.78 18.90
C HIS A 761 51.69 -15.95 19.77
N ALA A 762 50.55 -16.53 19.38
CA ALA A 762 50.20 -17.92 19.63
C ALA A 762 49.71 -18.55 18.31
N GLU A 763 50.26 -19.70 17.94
CA GLU A 763 50.02 -20.32 16.64
C GLU A 763 48.73 -21.17 16.60
N CYS A 764 48.04 -21.07 15.47
CA CYS A 764 47.15 -22.04 14.82
C CYS A 764 46.72 -23.33 15.58
N SER A 765 45.44 -23.38 15.96
CA SER A 765 44.54 -24.54 15.78
C SER A 765 43.10 -24.07 16.06
N HIS A 766 42.08 -24.35 15.24
CA HIS A 766 41.89 -25.47 14.31
C HIS A 766 41.57 -25.02 12.87
N VAL A 767 42.32 -25.55 11.90
CA VAL A 767 41.87 -25.63 10.51
C VAL A 767 41.00 -26.88 10.39
N THR A 768 39.68 -26.73 10.26
CA THR A 768 38.87 -27.78 9.65
C THR A 768 39.21 -27.85 8.16
N THR A 769 39.76 -28.98 7.74
CA THR A 769 40.03 -29.29 6.33
C THR A 769 38.79 -29.06 5.49
N ALA A 770 38.87 -28.17 4.49
CA ALA A 770 37.84 -28.01 3.49
C ALA A 770 37.69 -29.34 2.73
N GLU A 771 36.52 -29.97 2.80
CA GLU A 771 36.26 -31.23 2.08
C GLU A 771 36.04 -30.99 0.58
N LEU A 772 35.75 -29.74 0.17
CA LEU A 772 35.47 -29.36 -1.21
C LEU A 772 36.57 -28.46 -1.77
N ALA A 773 37.13 -28.87 -2.89
CA ALA A 773 37.98 -28.03 -3.74
C ALA A 773 37.14 -27.43 -4.88
N LEU A 774 37.56 -26.26 -5.34
CA LEU A 774 37.12 -25.69 -6.60
C LEU A 774 38.31 -25.68 -7.57
N CYS A 775 38.05 -25.88 -8.86
CA CYS A 775 39.03 -25.61 -9.90
C CYS A 775 38.35 -24.97 -11.13
N ILE A 776 39.06 -24.09 -11.84
CA ILE A 776 38.52 -23.46 -13.05
C ILE A 776 38.44 -24.51 -14.16
N ARG A 777 37.22 -24.87 -14.59
CA ARG A 777 36.97 -25.70 -15.77
C ARG A 777 37.27 -24.90 -17.03
N TRP A 778 36.66 -23.73 -17.15
CA TRP A 778 36.82 -22.84 -18.30
C TRP A 778 36.63 -21.38 -17.88
N LYS A 779 37.12 -20.46 -18.71
CA LYS A 779 36.80 -19.03 -18.64
C LYS A 779 36.53 -18.47 -20.04
N SER A 780 35.48 -17.69 -20.20
CA SER A 780 35.20 -16.94 -21.45
C SER A 780 35.56 -15.48 -21.28
N ASN A 781 36.20 -14.88 -22.29
CA ASN A 781 36.56 -13.47 -22.29
C ASN A 781 35.41 -12.64 -22.90
N THR A 782 34.92 -11.66 -22.15
CA THR A 782 33.84 -10.74 -22.54
C THR A 782 34.33 -9.32 -22.85
N ARG A 783 35.66 -9.11 -22.87
CA ARG A 783 36.41 -7.88 -23.21
C ARG A 783 36.30 -6.69 -22.25
N LYS A 784 35.33 -6.67 -21.33
CA LYS A 784 35.20 -5.72 -20.21
C LYS A 784 34.46 -6.40 -19.04
N CYS A 785 34.44 -5.75 -17.87
CA CYS A 785 33.73 -6.18 -16.65
C CYS A 785 32.40 -6.94 -16.86
N VAL A 786 32.20 -8.00 -16.06
CA VAL A 786 30.95 -8.76 -16.00
C VAL A 786 30.27 -8.58 -14.64
N ASP A 787 29.36 -7.62 -14.55
CA ASP A 787 28.49 -7.41 -13.38
C ASP A 787 27.13 -8.14 -13.51
N ALA A 788 26.69 -8.44 -14.74
CA ALA A 788 25.49 -9.22 -15.00
C ALA A 788 25.65 -10.65 -14.46
N SER A 789 24.71 -11.11 -13.63
CA SER A 789 24.72 -12.51 -13.18
C SER A 789 24.35 -13.44 -14.35
N PRO A 790 25.03 -14.59 -14.55
CA PRO A 790 24.70 -15.54 -15.61
C PRO A 790 23.24 -16.01 -15.57
N LEU A 791 22.76 -16.54 -16.70
CA LEU A 791 21.55 -17.36 -16.80
C LEU A 791 21.96 -18.74 -17.32
N VAL A 792 21.66 -19.82 -16.60
CA VAL A 792 21.96 -21.18 -17.05
C VAL A 792 20.66 -21.83 -17.54
N VAL A 793 20.64 -22.30 -18.79
CA VAL A 793 19.49 -22.97 -19.41
C VAL A 793 19.87 -24.41 -19.78
N ILE A 794 19.18 -25.36 -19.18
CA ILE A 794 19.35 -26.81 -19.39
C ILE A 794 18.15 -27.33 -20.20
N PRO A 795 18.31 -27.73 -21.46
CA PRO A 795 17.25 -28.34 -22.25
C PRO A 795 16.94 -29.76 -21.75
N SER A 796 15.73 -30.26 -21.97
CA SER A 796 15.33 -31.61 -21.56
C SER A 796 15.79 -32.74 -22.48
N LYS A 797 16.30 -32.40 -23.67
CA LYS A 797 16.84 -33.37 -24.63
C LYS A 797 18.33 -33.55 -24.35
N GLU A 798 18.73 -34.76 -23.99
CA GLU A 798 20.14 -35.10 -23.65
C GLU A 798 21.14 -34.78 -24.77
N GLU A 799 20.68 -34.74 -26.02
CA GLU A 799 21.48 -34.38 -27.20
C GLU A 799 21.89 -32.89 -27.28
N VAL A 800 21.26 -32.00 -26.49
CA VAL A 800 21.52 -30.55 -26.55
C VAL A 800 22.23 -30.10 -25.27
N SER A 801 23.40 -29.49 -25.42
CA SER A 801 24.19 -29.03 -24.27
C SER A 801 23.58 -27.80 -23.59
N ALA A 802 23.62 -27.81 -22.24
CA ALA A 802 23.22 -26.67 -21.43
C ALA A 802 24.02 -25.41 -21.80
N SER A 803 23.37 -24.26 -21.74
CA SER A 803 23.91 -22.98 -22.23
C SER A 803 23.89 -21.91 -21.15
N VAL A 804 24.95 -21.13 -21.07
CA VAL A 804 25.10 -19.96 -20.19
C VAL A 804 24.90 -18.71 -21.03
N TYR A 805 23.96 -17.83 -20.66
CA TYR A 805 23.77 -16.52 -21.26
C TYR A 805 24.22 -15.43 -20.30
N VAL A 806 25.04 -14.49 -20.78
CA VAL A 806 25.67 -13.47 -19.93
C VAL A 806 26.00 -12.21 -20.74
N GLY A 807 25.75 -11.05 -20.15
CA GLY A 807 26.09 -9.74 -20.70
C GLY A 807 27.32 -9.13 -20.04
N SER A 808 27.92 -8.13 -20.67
CA SER A 808 29.15 -7.49 -20.18
C SER A 808 29.21 -5.99 -20.52
N HIS A 809 30.20 -5.31 -19.94
CA HIS A 809 30.41 -3.87 -20.15
C HIS A 809 30.99 -3.54 -21.53
N SER A 810 31.32 -4.55 -22.35
CA SER A 810 31.78 -4.39 -23.74
C SER A 810 30.64 -4.30 -24.75
N HIS A 811 29.40 -4.27 -24.26
CA HIS A 811 28.15 -4.33 -25.02
C HIS A 811 27.86 -5.73 -25.59
N ALA A 812 28.75 -6.71 -25.36
CA ALA A 812 28.57 -8.09 -25.79
C ALA A 812 27.65 -8.88 -24.84
N VAL A 813 26.69 -9.58 -25.44
CA VAL A 813 25.97 -10.72 -24.85
C VAL A 813 26.52 -12.00 -25.49
N GLN A 814 26.98 -12.94 -24.66
CA GLN A 814 27.48 -14.25 -25.09
C GLN A 814 26.51 -15.36 -24.69
N ALA A 815 26.36 -16.36 -25.57
CA ALA A 815 25.87 -17.69 -25.23
C ALA A 815 27.06 -18.66 -25.24
N ILE A 816 27.30 -19.33 -24.11
CA ILE A 816 28.48 -20.18 -23.88
C ILE A 816 28.00 -21.60 -23.54
N ASP A 817 28.70 -22.63 -24.02
CA ASP A 817 28.46 -24.01 -23.61
C ASP A 817 28.85 -24.23 -22.15
N LEU A 818 27.92 -24.73 -21.31
CA LEU A 818 28.17 -24.95 -19.89
C LEU A 818 29.29 -25.97 -19.62
N ASN A 819 29.45 -26.97 -20.49
CA ASN A 819 30.42 -28.05 -20.29
C ASN A 819 31.77 -27.74 -20.95
N LEU A 820 31.75 -27.18 -22.17
CA LEU A 820 32.96 -26.94 -22.98
C LEU A 820 33.56 -25.54 -22.79
N GLY A 821 32.74 -24.55 -22.43
CA GLY A 821 33.16 -23.14 -22.39
C GLY A 821 33.26 -22.47 -23.76
N GLU A 822 32.83 -23.16 -24.83
CA GLU A 822 32.82 -22.63 -26.20
C GLU A 822 31.71 -21.60 -26.38
N ILE A 823 32.03 -20.46 -27.00
CA ILE A 823 31.05 -19.43 -27.34
C ILE A 823 30.21 -19.94 -28.53
N LYS A 824 28.94 -20.24 -28.28
CA LYS A 824 27.95 -20.64 -29.30
C LYS A 824 27.59 -19.47 -30.21
N TRP A 825 27.42 -18.29 -29.62
CA TRP A 825 27.28 -17.02 -30.33
C TRP A 825 27.63 -15.83 -29.42
N GLU A 826 27.99 -14.71 -30.04
CA GLU A 826 28.16 -13.40 -29.39
C GLU A 826 27.40 -12.34 -30.19
N LYS A 827 26.69 -11.44 -29.50
CA LYS A 827 26.01 -10.29 -30.10
C LYS A 827 26.39 -9.01 -29.36
N ASN A 828 26.88 -8.01 -30.09
CA ASN A 828 27.07 -6.67 -29.55
C ASN A 828 25.76 -5.89 -29.65
N LEU A 829 25.39 -5.21 -28.56
CA LEU A 829 24.21 -4.34 -28.44
C LEU A 829 24.67 -2.86 -28.40
N GLY A 830 23.76 -1.90 -28.17
CA GLY A 830 24.09 -0.47 -28.25
C GLY A 830 25.05 0.02 -27.15
N ASP A 831 24.89 -0.46 -25.93
CA ASP A 831 25.68 -0.06 -24.74
C ASP A 831 25.94 -1.28 -23.82
N ARG A 832 26.62 -1.06 -22.68
CA ARG A 832 26.91 -2.08 -21.67
C ARG A 832 25.67 -2.81 -21.16
N ILE A 833 25.87 -4.07 -20.78
CA ILE A 833 24.84 -4.97 -20.29
C ILE A 833 25.15 -5.38 -18.85
N GLU A 834 24.33 -4.91 -17.92
CA GLU A 834 24.37 -5.29 -16.51
C GLU A 834 23.08 -6.01 -16.06
N SER A 835 22.02 -5.96 -16.88
CA SER A 835 20.83 -6.82 -16.76
C SER A 835 21.25 -8.28 -16.91
N SER A 836 20.89 -9.13 -15.95
CA SER A 836 20.92 -10.58 -16.18
C SER A 836 19.96 -10.96 -17.31
N ALA A 837 20.35 -11.96 -18.09
CA ALA A 837 19.51 -12.49 -19.16
C ALA A 837 18.30 -13.24 -18.57
N CYS A 838 17.16 -13.19 -19.27
CA CYS A 838 15.94 -13.91 -18.94
C CYS A 838 15.48 -14.75 -20.12
N ILE A 839 14.97 -15.96 -19.91
CA ILE A 839 14.46 -16.82 -21.00
C ILE A 839 12.94 -16.75 -21.09
N SER A 840 12.45 -16.56 -22.31
CA SER A 840 11.02 -16.57 -22.65
C SER A 840 10.33 -17.91 -22.36
N LYS A 841 9.01 -17.87 -22.21
CA LYS A 841 8.15 -19.05 -21.95
C LYS A 841 8.27 -20.18 -22.99
N CYS A 842 8.66 -19.88 -24.23
CA CYS A 842 8.85 -20.89 -25.27
C CYS A 842 10.28 -21.44 -25.38
N GLY A 843 11.25 -20.86 -24.66
CA GLY A 843 12.67 -21.23 -24.74
C GLY A 843 13.44 -20.63 -25.94
N ASN A 844 12.73 -20.08 -26.93
CA ASN A 844 13.33 -19.63 -28.19
C ASN A 844 13.91 -18.21 -28.14
N PHE A 845 13.59 -17.43 -27.10
CA PHE A 845 14.08 -16.06 -26.94
C PHE A 845 14.73 -15.80 -25.59
N ILE A 846 15.80 -15.01 -25.60
CA ILE A 846 16.50 -14.43 -24.46
C ILE A 846 16.20 -12.93 -24.42
N VAL A 847 15.80 -12.41 -23.26
CA VAL A 847 15.49 -11.00 -23.04
C VAL A 847 16.55 -10.36 -22.15
N VAL A 848 17.02 -9.17 -22.55
CA VAL A 848 18.13 -8.45 -21.89
C VAL A 848 17.84 -6.94 -21.91
N GLY A 849 18.01 -6.27 -20.77
CA GLY A 849 18.03 -4.79 -20.69
C GLY A 849 19.41 -4.21 -21.01
N CYS A 850 19.45 -3.06 -21.67
CA CYS A 850 20.67 -2.38 -22.09
C CYS A 850 20.71 -0.91 -21.60
N TYR A 851 21.92 -0.38 -21.43
CA TYR A 851 22.14 1.02 -21.04
C TYR A 851 21.83 2.05 -22.14
N ASP A 852 21.59 1.64 -23.37
CA ASP A 852 21.06 2.51 -24.44
C ASP A 852 19.56 2.84 -24.30
N GLY A 853 18.90 2.31 -23.26
CA GLY A 853 17.46 2.47 -23.05
C GLY A 853 16.61 1.47 -23.85
N LEU A 854 17.20 0.38 -24.35
CA LEU A 854 16.48 -0.66 -25.06
C LEU A 854 16.36 -1.97 -24.26
N VAL A 855 15.23 -2.65 -24.46
CA VAL A 855 15.03 -4.05 -24.08
C VAL A 855 15.15 -4.89 -25.35
N TYR A 856 16.18 -5.74 -25.40
CA TYR A 856 16.47 -6.61 -26.52
C TYR A 856 15.85 -7.99 -26.32
N VAL A 857 15.20 -8.50 -27.36
CA VAL A 857 14.71 -9.88 -27.46
C VAL A 857 15.53 -10.59 -28.54
N LEU A 858 16.45 -11.46 -28.12
CA LEU A 858 17.38 -12.20 -28.97
C LEU A 858 16.90 -13.64 -29.17
N GLN A 859 17.17 -14.25 -30.31
CA GLN A 859 16.96 -15.70 -30.51
C GLN A 859 17.98 -16.50 -29.68
N SER A 860 17.52 -17.49 -28.92
CA SER A 860 18.40 -18.27 -28.03
C SER A 860 19.42 -19.12 -28.78
N SER A 861 19.09 -19.58 -30.00
CA SER A 861 19.97 -20.40 -30.84
C SER A 861 21.13 -19.66 -31.52
N GLY A 862 20.98 -18.37 -31.83
CA GLY A 862 21.94 -17.64 -32.67
C GLY A 862 22.13 -16.15 -32.36
N GLY A 863 21.51 -15.62 -31.31
CA GLY A 863 21.71 -14.23 -30.87
C GLY A 863 21.08 -13.16 -31.77
N GLU A 864 20.31 -13.53 -32.79
CA GLU A 864 19.69 -12.56 -33.69
C GLU A 864 18.55 -11.79 -33.03
N ILE A 865 18.49 -10.48 -33.31
CA ILE A 865 17.51 -9.57 -32.68
C ILE A 865 16.12 -9.85 -33.29
N HIS A 866 15.25 -10.47 -32.50
CA HIS A 866 13.85 -10.70 -32.88
C HIS A 866 13.01 -9.43 -32.71
N TRP A 867 13.23 -8.69 -31.63
CA TRP A 867 12.52 -7.44 -31.33
C TRP A 867 13.36 -6.55 -30.39
N THR A 868 13.19 -5.24 -30.50
CA THR A 868 13.67 -4.24 -29.55
C THR A 868 12.49 -3.40 -29.07
N PHE A 869 12.42 -3.17 -27.77
CA PHE A 869 11.48 -2.24 -27.16
C PHE A 869 12.23 -1.05 -26.58
N VAL A 870 11.71 0.16 -26.77
CA VAL A 870 12.35 1.43 -26.36
C VAL A 870 11.74 1.89 -25.04
N THR A 871 12.58 2.10 -24.01
CA THR A 871 12.22 2.80 -22.77
C THR A 871 12.73 4.25 -22.83
N GLU A 872 12.35 5.09 -21.87
CA GLU A 872 12.73 6.53 -21.89
C GLU A 872 14.10 6.80 -21.26
N ASP A 873 14.72 5.80 -20.63
CA ASP A 873 16.05 5.83 -20.00
C ASP A 873 16.61 4.39 -19.89
N THR A 874 17.87 4.27 -19.45
CA THR A 874 18.68 3.05 -19.29
C THR A 874 17.98 1.89 -18.56
N VAL A 875 18.24 0.65 -19.00
CA VAL A 875 17.59 -0.57 -18.49
C VAL A 875 18.60 -1.50 -17.80
N LYS A 876 18.82 -1.28 -16.50
CA LYS A 876 19.66 -2.16 -15.67
C LYS A 876 18.90 -3.35 -15.06
N SER A 877 17.60 -3.17 -14.77
CA SER A 877 16.76 -4.21 -14.17
C SER A 877 16.72 -5.47 -15.04
N SER A 878 16.93 -6.64 -14.44
CA SER A 878 16.74 -7.91 -15.15
C SER A 878 15.26 -8.17 -15.42
N ALA A 879 14.93 -8.80 -16.54
CA ALA A 879 13.54 -9.15 -16.85
C ALA A 879 13.06 -10.38 -16.06
N VAL A 880 11.76 -10.48 -15.78
CA VAL A 880 11.10 -11.70 -15.25
C VAL A 880 9.94 -12.10 -16.16
N VAL A 881 9.79 -13.40 -16.40
CA VAL A 881 8.73 -13.97 -17.25
C VAL A 881 7.61 -14.55 -16.40
N ASP A 882 6.38 -14.30 -16.80
CA ASP A 882 5.19 -14.96 -16.27
C ASP A 882 5.02 -16.36 -16.88
N PRO A 883 5.08 -17.44 -16.07
CA PRO A 883 4.83 -18.80 -16.56
C PRO A 883 3.43 -18.98 -17.14
N SER A 884 2.44 -18.24 -16.64
CA SER A 884 1.03 -18.39 -17.00
C SER A 884 0.71 -17.66 -18.31
N SER A 885 0.96 -16.36 -18.39
CA SER A 885 0.66 -15.54 -19.58
C SER A 885 1.76 -15.54 -20.64
N GLY A 886 3.03 -15.73 -20.25
CA GLY A 886 4.19 -15.52 -21.13
C GLY A 886 4.62 -14.06 -21.28
N LEU A 887 4.00 -13.12 -20.54
CA LEU A 887 4.42 -11.73 -20.48
C LEU A 887 5.80 -11.59 -19.81
N VAL A 888 6.55 -10.60 -20.25
CA VAL A 888 7.84 -10.19 -19.67
C VAL A 888 7.66 -8.90 -18.90
N TYR A 889 8.07 -8.86 -17.63
CA TYR A 889 8.08 -7.65 -16.81
C TYR A 889 9.51 -7.15 -16.61
N ILE A 890 9.74 -5.84 -16.80
CA ILE A 890 11.07 -5.22 -16.67
C ILE A 890 10.95 -3.75 -16.22
N GLY A 891 11.89 -3.30 -15.38
CA GLY A 891 12.00 -1.89 -14.95
C GLY A 891 13.01 -1.09 -15.78
N SER A 892 12.85 0.23 -15.82
CA SER A 892 13.83 1.17 -16.38
C SER A 892 14.17 2.28 -15.37
N HIS A 893 15.29 2.97 -15.60
CA HIS A 893 15.64 4.16 -14.86
C HIS A 893 14.69 5.35 -15.10
N ASP A 894 13.85 5.28 -16.15
CA ASP A 894 12.77 6.23 -16.43
C ASP A 894 11.62 6.23 -15.40
N GLN A 895 11.82 5.55 -14.27
CA GLN A 895 10.88 5.33 -13.18
C GLN A 895 9.68 4.45 -13.51
N HIS A 896 9.69 3.71 -14.62
CA HIS A 896 8.59 2.82 -15.00
C HIS A 896 8.93 1.33 -14.93
N VAL A 897 7.87 0.53 -14.78
CA VAL A 897 7.86 -0.90 -15.11
C VAL A 897 6.95 -1.12 -16.31
N TYR A 898 7.39 -2.02 -17.18
CA TYR A 898 6.75 -2.37 -18.44
C TYR A 898 6.32 -3.84 -18.42
N ALA A 899 5.13 -4.14 -18.93
CA ALA A 899 4.75 -5.49 -19.33
C ALA A 899 4.79 -5.62 -20.85
N LEU A 900 5.61 -6.55 -21.34
CA LEU A 900 5.88 -6.75 -22.75
C LEU A 900 5.37 -8.13 -23.19
N ASP A 901 4.51 -8.14 -24.21
CA ASP A 901 4.18 -9.33 -24.97
C ASP A 901 5.18 -9.42 -26.13
N ILE A 902 6.26 -10.17 -25.92
CA ILE A 902 7.33 -10.34 -26.91
C ILE A 902 6.88 -11.07 -28.17
N TYR A 903 5.78 -11.84 -28.10
CA TYR A 903 5.23 -12.59 -29.23
C TYR A 903 4.40 -11.69 -30.14
N LYS A 904 3.65 -10.74 -29.55
CA LYS A 904 2.94 -9.69 -30.29
C LYS A 904 3.78 -8.44 -30.54
N LYS A 905 5.00 -8.37 -30.00
CA LYS A 905 5.91 -7.21 -30.05
C LYS A 905 5.25 -5.92 -29.54
N ALA A 906 4.54 -6.04 -28.42
CA ALA A 906 3.70 -4.98 -27.87
C ALA A 906 3.96 -4.76 -26.37
N CYS A 907 3.94 -3.49 -25.95
CA CYS A 907 3.81 -3.13 -24.54
C CYS A 907 2.33 -3.21 -24.16
N ILE A 908 1.98 -4.08 -23.20
CA ILE A 908 0.62 -4.28 -22.71
C ILE A 908 0.24 -3.18 -21.72
N TRP A 909 1.14 -2.82 -20.82
CA TRP A 909 1.00 -1.69 -19.91
C TRP A 909 2.36 -1.11 -19.49
N LYS A 910 2.36 0.18 -19.15
CA LYS A 910 3.48 0.96 -18.61
C LYS A 910 3.04 1.58 -17.29
N LEU A 911 3.77 1.36 -16.19
CA LEU A 911 3.44 1.84 -14.86
C LEU A 911 4.52 2.75 -14.29
N HIS A 912 4.20 4.03 -14.04
CA HIS A 912 5.10 4.95 -13.36
C HIS A 912 5.17 4.63 -11.86
N CYS A 913 6.33 4.23 -11.35
CA CYS A 913 6.53 3.80 -9.97
C CYS A 913 6.39 4.96 -8.96
N LYS A 914 6.83 6.17 -9.32
CA LYS A 914 6.82 7.38 -8.46
C LYS A 914 7.73 7.23 -7.23
N GLY A 915 8.93 6.72 -7.46
CA GLY A 915 9.93 6.44 -6.44
C GLY A 915 11.35 6.44 -7.01
N GLY A 916 11.62 7.24 -8.05
CA GLY A 916 12.89 7.21 -8.77
C GLY A 916 13.05 5.96 -9.64
N ALA A 917 14.28 5.77 -10.14
CA ALA A 917 14.67 4.71 -11.06
C ALA A 917 14.34 3.28 -10.57
N VAL A 918 13.88 2.43 -11.48
CA VAL A 918 13.64 0.99 -11.23
C VAL A 918 14.91 0.20 -11.57
N PHE A 919 15.91 0.34 -10.72
CA PHE A 919 17.19 -0.38 -10.81
C PHE A 919 17.03 -1.87 -10.48
N SER A 920 16.19 -2.18 -9.50
CA SER A 920 16.04 -3.52 -8.93
C SER A 920 15.09 -4.39 -9.74
N SER A 921 15.60 -5.55 -10.19
CA SER A 921 14.83 -6.50 -10.99
C SER A 921 13.52 -6.90 -10.29
N PRO A 922 12.36 -6.84 -10.97
CA PRO A 922 11.07 -7.19 -10.39
C PRO A 922 10.94 -8.71 -10.11
N CYS A 923 10.08 -9.06 -9.16
CA CYS A 923 9.86 -10.45 -8.72
C CYS A 923 8.39 -10.81 -8.81
N LEU A 924 8.05 -11.89 -9.52
CA LEU A 924 6.68 -12.37 -9.67
C LEU A 924 6.37 -13.47 -8.63
N SER A 925 5.31 -13.29 -7.84
CA SER A 925 4.70 -14.40 -7.11
C SER A 925 3.60 -15.05 -7.96
N SER A 926 3.56 -16.39 -7.95
CA SER A 926 2.46 -17.16 -8.54
C SER A 926 1.22 -17.18 -7.64
N PHE A 927 1.39 -17.10 -6.32
CA PHE A 927 0.29 -17.12 -5.35
C PHE A 927 0.63 -16.26 -4.12
N PRO A 928 -0.13 -15.17 -3.86
CA PRO A 928 -1.08 -14.54 -4.78
C PRO A 928 -0.36 -14.00 -6.04
N HIS A 929 -1.06 -13.95 -7.16
CA HIS A 929 -0.47 -13.51 -8.44
C HIS A 929 -0.18 -12.00 -8.43
N GLN A 930 1.04 -11.62 -8.03
CA GLN A 930 1.49 -10.25 -7.80
C GLN A 930 2.93 -10.05 -8.28
N LEU A 931 3.21 -8.87 -8.85
CA LEU A 931 4.54 -8.45 -9.27
C LEU A 931 5.11 -7.44 -8.27
N TYR A 932 6.23 -7.78 -7.63
CA TYR A 932 6.94 -6.91 -6.70
C TYR A 932 8.01 -6.09 -7.42
N VAL A 933 8.05 -4.80 -7.14
CA VAL A 933 8.97 -3.83 -7.77
C VAL A 933 9.61 -2.98 -6.68
N ALA A 934 10.94 -2.84 -6.72
CA ALA A 934 11.70 -1.99 -5.81
C ALA A 934 12.42 -0.86 -6.57
N THR A 935 12.64 0.28 -5.91
CA THR A 935 13.11 1.51 -6.56
C THR A 935 14.19 2.24 -5.75
N LEU A 936 15.01 3.04 -6.43
CA LEU A 936 16.12 3.77 -5.78
C LEU A 936 15.68 4.93 -4.87
N GLY A 937 14.44 5.43 -4.99
CA GLY A 937 13.84 6.35 -4.01
C GLY A 937 13.30 5.63 -2.77
N GLY A 938 13.45 4.32 -2.65
CA GLY A 938 13.05 3.56 -1.46
C GLY A 938 11.59 3.13 -1.42
N LEU A 939 10.93 3.01 -2.58
CA LEU A 939 9.58 2.48 -2.68
C LEU A 939 9.60 1.00 -3.08
N LEU A 940 8.98 0.14 -2.25
CA LEU A 940 8.57 -1.21 -2.60
C LEU A 940 7.10 -1.18 -3.02
N LEU A 941 6.77 -1.82 -4.14
CA LEU A 941 5.44 -1.87 -4.74
C LEU A 941 5.01 -3.31 -4.94
N ALA A 942 3.72 -3.56 -4.79
CA ALA A 942 3.04 -4.68 -5.43
C ALA A 942 2.16 -4.17 -6.57
N VAL A 943 2.19 -4.89 -7.69
CA VAL A 943 1.53 -4.53 -8.94
C VAL A 943 0.75 -5.75 -9.43
N ASN A 944 -0.46 -5.54 -9.96
CA ASN A 944 -1.20 -6.59 -10.64
C ASN A 944 -0.51 -6.91 -11.97
N PRO A 945 -0.01 -8.15 -12.20
CA PRO A 945 0.76 -8.46 -13.41
C PRO A 945 -0.05 -8.30 -14.70
N VAL A 946 -1.38 -8.52 -14.63
CA VAL A 946 -2.28 -8.45 -15.79
C VAL A 946 -2.68 -7.01 -16.11
N MET A 947 -3.02 -6.22 -15.08
CA MET A 947 -3.59 -4.87 -15.24
C MET A 947 -2.57 -3.73 -15.16
N GLY A 948 -1.39 -3.97 -14.58
CA GLY A 948 -0.38 -2.92 -14.35
C GLY A 948 -0.77 -1.89 -13.28
N ASN A 949 -1.87 -2.08 -12.55
CA ASN A 949 -2.25 -1.19 -11.44
C ASN A 949 -1.54 -1.60 -10.14
N LYS A 950 -1.28 -0.61 -9.28
CA LYS A 950 -0.65 -0.82 -7.97
C LYS A 950 -1.66 -1.45 -7.00
N ILE A 951 -1.25 -2.53 -6.35
CA ILE A 951 -2.02 -3.21 -5.29
C ILE A 951 -1.73 -2.52 -3.95
N TRP A 952 -0.45 -2.41 -3.59
CA TRP A 952 0.02 -1.70 -2.41
C TRP A 952 1.40 -1.07 -2.64
N LYS A 953 1.81 -0.18 -1.73
CA LYS A 953 3.15 0.42 -1.71
C LYS A 953 3.65 0.55 -0.26
N SER A 954 4.94 0.33 -0.04
CA SER A 954 5.62 0.66 1.21
C SER A 954 6.82 1.56 0.91
N PHE A 955 6.96 2.65 1.67
CA PHE A 955 8.05 3.61 1.48
C PHE A 955 9.02 3.51 2.67
N LEU A 956 10.26 3.13 2.35
CA LEU A 956 11.34 2.95 3.30
C LEU A 956 12.25 4.19 3.39
N GLY A 957 12.09 5.17 2.49
CA GLY A 957 12.83 6.44 2.48
C GLY A 957 14.34 6.29 2.21
N LYS A 958 14.78 5.10 1.80
CA LYS A 958 16.18 4.74 1.54
C LYS A 958 16.25 3.79 0.35
N PRO A 959 17.23 3.96 -0.57
CA PRO A 959 17.32 3.17 -1.80
C PRO A 959 17.22 1.65 -1.62
N LEU A 960 16.52 0.99 -2.54
CA LEU A 960 16.42 -0.47 -2.63
C LEU A 960 17.18 -0.95 -3.87
N PHE A 961 18.46 -1.28 -3.69
CA PHE A 961 19.31 -1.92 -4.71
C PHE A 961 19.14 -3.45 -4.78
N SER A 962 18.65 -4.04 -3.69
CA SER A 962 18.19 -5.44 -3.65
C SER A 962 16.97 -5.61 -4.54
N SER A 963 16.97 -6.64 -5.40
CA SER A 963 15.72 -7.18 -5.92
C SER A 963 14.87 -7.72 -4.76
N PRO A 964 13.54 -7.56 -4.77
CA PRO A 964 12.68 -8.34 -3.89
C PRO A 964 12.76 -9.83 -4.25
N HIS A 965 12.59 -10.72 -3.27
CA HIS A 965 12.40 -12.16 -3.49
C HIS A 965 11.25 -12.65 -2.63
N CYS A 966 10.37 -13.52 -3.16
CA CYS A 966 9.17 -13.96 -2.46
C CYS A 966 9.01 -15.49 -2.42
N ASN A 967 8.25 -15.96 -1.44
CA ASN A 967 7.69 -17.31 -1.38
C ASN A 967 6.14 -17.23 -1.33
N GLU A 968 5.46 -18.28 -0.90
CA GLU A 968 3.99 -18.35 -0.81
C GLU A 968 3.39 -17.47 0.31
N LYS A 969 4.20 -16.96 1.25
CA LYS A 969 3.75 -16.19 2.42
C LYS A 969 4.18 -14.73 2.37
N TYR A 970 5.46 -14.49 2.08
CA TYR A 970 6.12 -13.20 2.26
C TYR A 970 6.97 -12.82 1.04
N VAL A 971 7.26 -11.53 0.94
CA VAL A 971 8.27 -10.93 0.07
C VAL A 971 9.32 -10.23 0.93
N CYS A 972 10.59 -10.51 0.67
CA CYS A 972 11.73 -9.93 1.37
C CYS A 972 12.52 -9.00 0.44
N VAL A 973 13.09 -7.92 0.97
CA VAL A 973 13.95 -6.98 0.22
C VAL A 973 15.01 -6.36 1.13
N GLY A 974 16.25 -6.27 0.64
CA GLY A 974 17.35 -5.56 1.30
C GLY A 974 17.32 -4.05 1.05
N CYS A 975 17.81 -3.28 2.01
CA CYS A 975 17.84 -1.83 1.96
C CYS A 975 19.23 -1.28 2.31
N VAL A 976 19.60 -0.13 1.73
CA VAL A 976 20.91 0.49 1.98
C VAL A 976 21.08 1.07 3.38
N ASP A 977 20.03 1.13 4.18
CA ASP A 977 20.09 1.48 5.59
C ASP A 977 20.58 0.33 6.50
N GLY A 978 20.86 -0.83 5.89
CA GLY A 978 21.37 -2.02 6.55
C GLY A 978 20.30 -3.00 7.02
N ASN A 979 19.02 -2.75 6.70
CA ASN A 979 17.92 -3.65 7.05
C ASN A 979 17.56 -4.60 5.89
N LEU A 980 17.30 -5.86 6.23
CA LEU A 980 16.45 -6.75 5.45
C LEU A 980 15.00 -6.60 5.94
N TYR A 981 14.09 -6.26 5.04
CA TYR A 981 12.66 -6.13 5.34
C TYR A 981 11.87 -7.34 4.84
N CYS A 982 10.90 -7.79 5.62
CA CYS A 982 9.96 -8.84 5.26
C CYS A 982 8.53 -8.31 5.31
N TYR A 983 7.78 -8.54 4.24
CA TYR A 983 6.40 -8.12 4.08
C TYR A 983 5.49 -9.30 3.73
N ALA A 984 4.28 -9.30 4.25
CA ALA A 984 3.22 -10.16 3.74
C ALA A 984 2.78 -9.68 2.35
N HIS A 985 2.19 -10.58 1.55
CA HIS A 985 1.64 -10.25 0.23
C HIS A 985 0.47 -9.25 0.29
N SER A 986 -0.02 -8.90 1.49
CA SER A 986 -0.95 -7.81 1.78
C SER A 986 -0.30 -6.41 1.81
N GLY A 987 1.03 -6.33 1.91
CA GLY A 987 1.79 -5.09 2.10
C GLY A 987 2.10 -4.74 3.55
N GLU A 988 1.68 -5.57 4.50
CA GLU A 988 2.04 -5.45 5.92
C GLU A 988 3.51 -5.85 6.16
N LYS A 989 4.29 -5.03 6.88
CA LYS A 989 5.65 -5.39 7.29
C LYS A 989 5.57 -6.36 8.47
N VAL A 990 6.00 -7.60 8.25
CA VAL A 990 5.95 -8.68 9.26
C VAL A 990 7.11 -8.53 10.25
N TRP A 991 8.32 -8.33 9.74
CA TRP A 991 9.52 -8.11 10.55
C TRP A 991 10.60 -7.36 9.76
N GLN A 992 11.66 -6.95 10.46
CA GLN A 992 12.89 -6.45 9.87
C GLN A 992 14.09 -7.03 10.62
N PHE A 993 15.19 -7.27 9.92
CA PHE A 993 16.45 -7.72 10.49
C PHE A 993 17.54 -6.70 10.15
N SER A 994 18.34 -6.28 11.14
CA SER A 994 19.35 -5.23 10.97
C SER A 994 20.77 -5.83 10.93
N THR A 995 21.55 -5.38 9.95
CA THR A 995 23.00 -5.63 9.83
C THR A 995 23.79 -4.36 10.15
N ASN A 996 25.13 -4.43 10.19
CA ASN A 996 25.99 -3.29 10.51
C ASN A 996 26.41 -2.48 9.25
N GLY A 997 25.90 -2.84 8.07
CA GLY A 997 26.24 -2.17 6.80
C GLY A 997 25.11 -2.33 5.77
N PRO A 998 25.15 -1.59 4.65
CA PRO A 998 24.11 -1.64 3.63
C PRO A 998 23.84 -3.04 3.05
N VAL A 999 22.56 -3.39 2.84
CA VAL A 999 22.14 -4.66 2.22
C VAL A 999 21.81 -4.45 0.74
N PHE A 1000 22.83 -4.65 -0.12
CA PHE A 1000 22.68 -4.62 -1.59
C PHE A 1000 22.39 -6.00 -2.19
N SER A 1001 22.88 -7.08 -1.57
CA SER A 1001 22.55 -8.46 -1.94
C SER A 1001 21.03 -8.63 -1.94
N SER A 1002 20.50 -9.29 -2.98
CA SER A 1002 19.11 -9.73 -2.91
C SER A 1002 18.97 -10.88 -1.92
N PRO A 1003 17.83 -11.06 -1.24
CA PRO A 1003 17.57 -12.25 -0.45
C PRO A 1003 17.38 -13.46 -1.37
N CYS A 1004 17.96 -14.59 -0.97
CA CYS A 1004 17.80 -15.90 -1.58
C CYS A 1004 16.90 -16.75 -0.68
N ILE A 1005 15.77 -17.24 -1.20
CA ILE A 1005 14.83 -18.11 -0.46
C ILE A 1005 14.73 -19.44 -1.23
N SER A 1006 15.17 -20.54 -0.62
CA SER A 1006 15.24 -21.84 -1.30
C SER A 1006 14.35 -22.92 -0.67
N SER A 1007 13.56 -23.58 -1.50
CA SER A 1007 12.70 -24.71 -1.12
C SER A 1007 13.47 -26.00 -0.77
N LEU A 1008 14.78 -26.05 -1.03
CA LEU A 1008 15.67 -27.13 -0.54
C LEU A 1008 15.87 -27.07 0.99
N THR A 1009 15.57 -25.93 1.61
CA THR A 1009 15.72 -25.66 3.04
C THR A 1009 14.33 -25.51 3.69
N LYS A 1010 14.24 -25.12 4.96
CA LYS A 1010 12.97 -24.70 5.59
C LYS A 1010 12.52 -23.30 5.13
N GLN A 1011 12.73 -22.98 3.85
CA GLN A 1011 12.65 -21.65 3.27
C GLN A 1011 13.50 -20.62 4.04
N GLU A 1012 14.68 -21.01 4.49
CA GLU A 1012 15.63 -20.11 5.14
C GLU A 1012 16.07 -19.01 4.15
N ILE A 1013 16.32 -17.81 4.68
CA ILE A 1013 16.59 -16.59 3.91
C ILE A 1013 18.07 -16.26 4.03
N TYR A 1014 18.79 -16.34 2.90
CA TYR A 1014 20.23 -16.09 2.83
C TYR A 1014 20.51 -14.78 2.10
N PHE A 1015 21.39 -13.94 2.64
CA PHE A 1015 21.75 -12.65 2.03
C PHE A 1015 23.12 -12.16 2.50
N GLY A 1016 23.79 -11.38 1.66
CA GLY A 1016 25.03 -10.66 1.99
C GLY A 1016 24.79 -9.24 2.49
N SER A 1017 25.73 -8.70 3.25
CA SER A 1017 25.79 -7.29 3.60
C SER A 1017 27.18 -6.69 3.33
N HIS A 1018 27.24 -5.36 3.26
CA HIS A 1018 28.47 -4.62 3.07
C HIS A 1018 29.37 -4.59 4.32
N ASP A 1019 28.87 -5.02 5.49
CA ASP A 1019 29.64 -5.24 6.72
C ASP A 1019 30.49 -6.52 6.71
N CYS A 1020 30.70 -7.12 5.54
CA CYS A 1020 31.46 -8.34 5.29
C CYS A 1020 30.82 -9.63 5.84
N PHE A 1021 29.53 -9.63 6.24
CA PHE A 1021 28.84 -10.85 6.66
C PHE A 1021 27.88 -11.42 5.60
N ILE A 1022 27.77 -12.75 5.59
CA ILE A 1022 26.67 -13.52 4.99
C ILE A 1022 25.76 -13.96 6.13
N TYR A 1023 24.47 -13.69 6.00
CA TYR A 1023 23.45 -13.96 7.01
C TYR A 1023 22.52 -15.10 6.59
N CYS A 1024 22.07 -15.89 7.56
CA CYS A 1024 20.94 -16.80 7.42
C CYS A 1024 19.89 -16.47 8.48
N CYS A 1025 18.69 -16.11 8.03
CA CYS A 1025 17.53 -15.88 8.89
C CYS A 1025 16.44 -16.93 8.63
N ASN A 1026 15.66 -17.25 9.67
CA ASN A 1026 14.45 -18.04 9.50
C ASN A 1026 13.28 -17.17 9.01
N MET A 1027 12.14 -17.79 8.68
CA MET A 1027 10.95 -17.08 8.16
C MET A 1027 10.30 -16.13 9.17
N GLU A 1028 10.64 -16.23 10.45
CA GLU A 1028 10.19 -15.34 11.54
C GLU A 1028 11.16 -14.18 11.81
N GLY A 1029 12.25 -14.06 11.04
CA GLY A 1029 13.24 -12.98 11.14
C GLY A 1029 14.36 -13.21 12.15
N ASN A 1030 14.43 -14.40 12.77
CA ASN A 1030 15.48 -14.74 13.72
C ASN A 1030 16.77 -15.15 12.99
N LEU A 1031 17.91 -14.66 13.47
CA LEU A 1031 19.23 -15.10 13.01
C LEU A 1031 19.47 -16.57 13.39
N LEU A 1032 19.78 -17.41 12.40
CA LEU A 1032 20.21 -18.79 12.62
C LEU A 1032 21.74 -18.88 12.70
N TRP A 1033 22.43 -18.25 11.76
CA TRP A 1033 23.88 -18.13 11.74
C TRP A 1033 24.32 -16.92 10.89
N LYS A 1034 25.56 -16.48 11.08
CA LYS A 1034 26.26 -15.57 10.17
C LYS A 1034 27.69 -16.05 9.91
N PHE A 1035 28.20 -15.78 8.71
CA PHE A 1035 29.56 -16.13 8.28
C PHE A 1035 30.32 -14.85 7.91
N GLU A 1036 31.57 -14.73 8.35
CA GLU A 1036 32.45 -13.58 8.08
C GLU A 1036 33.23 -13.82 6.77
N ALA A 1037 32.87 -13.08 5.72
CA ALA A 1037 33.61 -13.04 4.47
C ALA A 1037 34.78 -12.03 4.58
N THR A 1038 35.75 -12.10 3.67
CA THR A 1038 36.93 -11.20 3.69
C THR A 1038 36.71 -9.84 3.04
N SER A 1039 35.52 -9.58 2.50
CA SER A 1039 35.12 -8.29 1.93
C SER A 1039 33.59 -8.22 1.86
N SER A 1040 33.06 -7.03 1.52
CA SER A 1040 31.63 -6.80 1.33
C SER A 1040 30.97 -7.82 0.39
N VAL A 1041 29.75 -8.23 0.70
CA VAL A 1041 29.01 -9.25 -0.06
C VAL A 1041 27.90 -8.60 -0.87
N TYR A 1042 28.16 -8.39 -2.16
CA TYR A 1042 27.22 -7.78 -3.11
C TYR A 1042 26.37 -8.81 -3.86
N GLY A 1043 26.99 -9.93 -4.26
CA GLY A 1043 26.33 -10.97 -5.05
C GLY A 1043 25.34 -11.79 -4.20
N THR A 1044 24.13 -11.98 -4.73
CA THR A 1044 23.08 -12.81 -4.12
C THR A 1044 23.58 -14.26 -3.96
N PRO A 1045 23.53 -14.85 -2.75
CA PRO A 1045 23.88 -16.25 -2.55
C PRO A 1045 23.00 -17.24 -3.35
N PHE A 1046 23.50 -18.46 -3.56
CA PHE A 1046 22.78 -19.52 -4.29
C PHE A 1046 22.85 -20.85 -3.53
N VAL A 1047 21.70 -21.34 -3.08
CA VAL A 1047 21.54 -22.65 -2.41
C VAL A 1047 21.49 -23.76 -3.46
N PHE A 1048 22.22 -24.85 -3.23
CA PHE A 1048 22.20 -26.01 -4.12
C PHE A 1048 22.37 -27.32 -3.35
N GLN A 1049 22.04 -28.41 -4.03
CA GLN A 1049 22.21 -29.78 -3.57
C GLN A 1049 22.70 -30.59 -4.77
N SER A 1050 23.66 -31.49 -4.54
CA SER A 1050 24.24 -32.33 -5.58
C SER A 1050 24.48 -33.72 -5.03
N ASP A 1051 24.00 -34.74 -5.75
CA ASP A 1051 24.16 -36.14 -5.39
C ASP A 1051 25.65 -36.54 -5.29
N ASP A 1052 26.49 -35.96 -6.15
CA ASP A 1052 27.95 -36.17 -6.16
C ASP A 1052 28.65 -35.62 -4.90
N LEU A 1053 28.06 -34.65 -4.21
CA LEU A 1053 28.65 -33.92 -3.08
C LEU A 1053 28.10 -34.38 -1.72
N LYS A 1054 28.03 -35.70 -1.53
CA LYS A 1054 27.48 -36.38 -0.33
C LYS A 1054 26.01 -36.00 -0.03
N ASN A 1055 25.29 -35.46 -1.01
CA ASN A 1055 23.92 -34.97 -0.89
C ASN A 1055 23.72 -33.90 0.22
N LYS A 1056 24.76 -33.11 0.55
CA LYS A 1056 24.65 -31.95 1.44
C LYS A 1056 23.88 -30.81 0.76
N ILE A 1057 23.17 -30.00 1.54
CA ILE A 1057 22.62 -28.72 1.09
C ILE A 1057 23.68 -27.65 1.34
N LEU A 1058 24.16 -27.03 0.28
CA LEU A 1058 25.27 -26.09 0.25
C LEU A 1058 24.80 -24.70 -0.22
N LEU A 1059 25.58 -23.69 0.10
CA LEU A 1059 25.36 -22.28 -0.27
C LEU A 1059 26.62 -21.75 -0.95
N ALA A 1060 26.51 -21.39 -2.23
CA ALA A 1060 27.54 -20.64 -2.95
C ALA A 1060 27.35 -19.14 -2.72
N ALA A 1061 28.42 -18.45 -2.35
CA ALA A 1061 28.42 -17.00 -2.15
C ALA A 1061 29.76 -16.38 -2.59
N VAL A 1062 29.77 -15.07 -2.85
CA VAL A 1062 30.95 -14.36 -3.36
C VAL A 1062 31.14 -13.02 -2.67
N SER A 1063 32.39 -12.67 -2.34
CA SER A 1063 32.76 -11.36 -1.78
C SER A 1063 33.52 -10.52 -2.80
N THR A 1064 33.46 -9.19 -2.67
CA THR A 1064 34.00 -8.26 -3.67
C THR A 1064 35.52 -8.36 -3.88
N ASP A 1065 36.26 -8.98 -2.97
CA ASP A 1065 37.69 -9.31 -3.10
C ASP A 1065 37.99 -10.51 -4.04
N GLY A 1066 36.96 -11.05 -4.70
CA GLY A 1066 37.06 -12.12 -5.69
C GLY A 1066 36.94 -13.53 -5.11
N LYS A 1067 36.71 -13.69 -3.80
CA LYS A 1067 36.56 -15.03 -3.21
C LYS A 1067 35.19 -15.64 -3.51
N VAL A 1068 35.23 -16.94 -3.79
CA VAL A 1068 34.06 -17.82 -3.94
C VAL A 1068 34.04 -18.75 -2.73
N TRP A 1069 32.94 -18.71 -1.98
CA TRP A 1069 32.73 -19.48 -0.76
C TRP A 1069 31.66 -20.54 -0.99
N ILE A 1070 31.95 -21.77 -0.55
CA ILE A 1070 30.97 -22.85 -0.46
C ILE A 1070 30.74 -23.13 1.02
N LEU A 1071 29.57 -22.73 1.52
CA LEU A 1071 29.16 -22.90 2.91
C LEU A 1071 28.15 -24.04 3.03
N ASN A 1072 28.09 -24.67 4.21
CA ASN A 1072 26.97 -25.53 4.57
C ASN A 1072 25.74 -24.66 4.89
N ALA A 1073 24.62 -24.85 4.17
CA ALA A 1073 23.48 -23.95 4.27
C ALA A 1073 22.82 -23.95 5.67
N LYS A 1074 22.95 -25.04 6.44
CA LYS A 1074 22.33 -25.16 7.77
C LYS A 1074 23.18 -24.61 8.91
N THR A 1075 24.51 -24.65 8.78
CA THR A 1075 25.44 -24.30 9.87
C THR A 1075 26.30 -23.07 9.57
N GLY A 1076 26.33 -22.58 8.33
CA GLY A 1076 27.19 -21.48 7.90
C GLY A 1076 28.69 -21.82 7.84
N THR A 1077 29.07 -23.07 8.11
CA THR A 1077 30.47 -23.51 8.11
C THR A 1077 31.02 -23.60 6.69
N ALA A 1078 32.21 -23.05 6.45
CA ALA A 1078 32.88 -23.15 5.17
C ALA A 1078 33.31 -24.61 4.88
N GLU A 1079 32.86 -25.13 3.75
CA GLU A 1079 33.15 -26.48 3.24
C GLU A 1079 34.18 -26.43 2.09
N GLY A 1080 34.28 -25.29 1.39
CA GLY A 1080 35.28 -24.99 0.35
C GLY A 1080 35.42 -23.48 0.09
N VAL A 1081 36.59 -23.06 -0.42
CA VAL A 1081 36.87 -21.67 -0.79
C VAL A 1081 37.89 -21.61 -1.93
N ASP A 1082 37.72 -20.66 -2.86
CA ASP A 1082 38.67 -20.33 -3.92
C ASP A 1082 38.67 -18.82 -4.17
N LYS A 1083 39.62 -18.30 -4.97
CA LYS A 1083 39.77 -16.88 -5.27
C LYS A 1083 39.96 -16.62 -6.77
N LEU A 1084 39.01 -15.90 -7.35
CA LEU A 1084 39.12 -15.36 -8.71
C LEU A 1084 40.06 -14.15 -8.77
N PRO A 1085 40.65 -13.82 -9.94
CA PRO A 1085 41.74 -12.84 -10.03
C PRO A 1085 41.30 -11.36 -9.93
N GLY A 1086 40.01 -11.06 -9.86
CA GLY A 1086 39.47 -9.71 -9.80
C GLY A 1086 38.17 -9.64 -9.01
N GLU A 1087 37.59 -8.45 -8.93
CA GLU A 1087 36.36 -8.23 -8.14
C GLU A 1087 35.17 -9.01 -8.71
N VAL A 1088 34.24 -9.40 -7.83
CA VAL A 1088 33.03 -10.14 -8.19
C VAL A 1088 31.80 -9.45 -7.63
N PHE A 1089 30.95 -8.94 -8.53
CA PHE A 1089 29.64 -8.35 -8.24
C PHE A 1089 28.48 -9.20 -8.78
N SER A 1090 28.75 -10.02 -9.81
CA SER A 1090 27.86 -11.08 -10.29
C SER A 1090 27.49 -12.04 -9.17
N SER A 1091 26.22 -12.46 -9.12
CA SER A 1091 25.82 -13.60 -8.29
C SER A 1091 26.33 -14.92 -8.90
N PRO A 1092 26.74 -15.92 -8.09
CA PRO A 1092 27.02 -17.26 -8.60
C PRO A 1092 25.73 -18.02 -8.93
N ILE A 1093 25.82 -18.98 -9.86
CA ILE A 1093 24.78 -19.98 -10.13
C ILE A 1093 25.42 -21.36 -10.13
N VAL A 1094 24.75 -22.35 -9.55
CA VAL A 1094 25.25 -23.73 -9.51
C VAL A 1094 24.29 -24.70 -10.19
N TRP A 1095 24.81 -25.57 -11.05
CA TRP A 1095 24.10 -26.71 -11.62
C TRP A 1095 24.93 -27.99 -11.51
N GLY A 1096 24.43 -28.96 -10.74
CA GLY A 1096 25.21 -30.14 -10.36
C GLY A 1096 26.48 -29.73 -9.61
N THR A 1097 27.64 -30.09 -10.17
CA THR A 1097 28.97 -29.72 -9.68
C THR A 1097 29.55 -28.46 -10.34
N LYS A 1098 28.81 -27.76 -11.21
CA LYS A 1098 29.31 -26.62 -11.99
C LYS A 1098 28.82 -25.29 -11.41
N LEU A 1099 29.74 -24.46 -10.92
CA LEU A 1099 29.46 -23.09 -10.48
C LEU A 1099 29.85 -22.11 -11.60
N VAL A 1100 28.97 -21.18 -11.97
CA VAL A 1100 29.23 -20.15 -12.99
C VAL A 1100 29.08 -18.76 -12.38
N VAL A 1101 30.02 -17.86 -12.65
CA VAL A 1101 30.03 -16.49 -12.11
C VAL A 1101 30.81 -15.52 -13.02
N GLY A 1102 30.33 -14.27 -13.14
CA GLY A 1102 31.03 -13.18 -13.81
C GLY A 1102 32.06 -12.48 -12.90
N CYS A 1103 33.14 -11.96 -13.49
CA CYS A 1103 34.18 -11.22 -12.77
C CYS A 1103 34.52 -9.91 -13.51
N ARG A 1104 34.94 -8.89 -12.75
CA ARG A 1104 35.36 -7.58 -13.29
C ARG A 1104 36.73 -7.59 -13.97
N ASN A 1105 37.42 -8.73 -14.04
CA ASN A 1105 38.63 -8.90 -14.82
C ASN A 1105 38.37 -9.30 -16.29
N ASP A 1106 37.18 -8.98 -16.80
CA ASP A 1106 36.67 -9.26 -18.14
C ASP A 1106 36.24 -10.71 -18.44
N TYR A 1107 36.32 -11.63 -17.47
CA TYR A 1107 35.99 -13.05 -17.67
C TYR A 1107 34.71 -13.50 -16.97
N VAL A 1108 34.02 -14.45 -17.61
CA VAL A 1108 33.06 -15.36 -16.96
C VAL A 1108 33.76 -16.68 -16.68
N TYR A 1109 33.64 -17.17 -15.46
CA TYR A 1109 34.26 -18.40 -14.99
C TYR A 1109 33.22 -19.50 -14.80
N CYS A 1110 33.58 -20.73 -15.19
CA CYS A 1110 32.98 -21.94 -14.65
C CYS A 1110 33.99 -22.68 -13.78
N LEU A 1111 33.60 -22.99 -12.55
CA LEU A 1111 34.37 -23.80 -11.62
C LEU A 1111 33.72 -25.17 -11.41
N ASP A 1112 34.55 -26.19 -11.26
CA ASP A 1112 34.19 -27.53 -10.81
C ASP A 1112 34.22 -27.64 -9.30
N LEU A 1113 33.19 -28.25 -8.73
CA LEU A 1113 33.07 -28.60 -7.31
C LEU A 1113 33.35 -30.10 -7.14
N TYR A 1114 34.40 -30.46 -6.40
CA TYR A 1114 34.74 -31.86 -6.15
C TYR A 1114 35.30 -32.07 -4.73
N LEU A 1115 35.20 -33.30 -4.25
CA LEU A 1115 35.66 -33.69 -2.91
C LEU A 1115 37.17 -33.92 -2.90
N THR A 1116 37.89 -33.30 -1.97
CA THR A 1116 39.34 -33.54 -1.78
C THR A 1116 39.55 -34.96 -1.22
N GLY A 1117 40.13 -35.85 -2.03
CA GLY A 1117 40.41 -37.25 -1.64
C GLY A 1117 39.89 -38.34 -2.58
N LYS A 1118 39.44 -37.97 -3.79
CA LYS A 1118 39.23 -38.88 -4.93
C LYS A 1118 39.94 -38.34 -6.17
#